data_AF-A0AAP0DAG0-F1
#
_entry.id   AF-A0AAP0DAG0-F1
#
_cell.length_a   1.000
_cell.length_b   1.000
_cell.length_c   1.000
_cell.angle_alpha   90.00
_cell.angle_beta   90.00
_cell.angle_gamma   90.00
#
_symmetry.space_group_name_H-M   'P 1'
#
loop_
_entity.id
_entity.type
_entity.pdbx_description
1 polymer ?
#
loop_
_entity_poly.entity_id
_entity_poly.type
_entity_poly.pdbx_seq_one_letter_code
_entity_poly.pdbx_strand_id
1 'polypeptide(L)'
;MKTAFISPATTFHHHRSSPATTRHSLPPTATTFAFEGIVDQININFRCQAVSKSRSQEYSDVLQKDGKRFINWDDDNVRDHLDKNKIRYPNDEIKQYIENVKAMFSSMNDGEISISAYDTAWVALVQDVNGSGSPQFPSSLEWIANNQLADGSWGDKLLFSAHDRIINTLACVIALTSWNIHPSKCENGLKFLKENIYKLEDENEEHMPIGFEVAFPSLIDIAKKLKIEVPEDSPALKEIYARRNLKLTKIPMEVLHKVPTTLLHSLEGMPDLEWEKLLKLQCKDGSFLFSPSSTAFALMQTKDEKCLHYLTNIVTKFNGGVPNVYPVDLFEHIWLVDRLQRLGISRYFKSEIKDCVEYIYKFWTKDGICWAKNTNVQDIDDTAMGFRVLRMHGYEVTPDVFRQFEKDGTFVCFAGQSTQAVTGMFNLYRASQTLYPEERILVDAKKFSYNYLTKKQSRNELLDKWIIAKDLPGEVGYALDIPWYASLPRLETRCYIEQYGGEDDVWIGKTLYRMGNVSNNTYLEMAKLDYNNCLAMHQLEWNNMQQWYVDFGIEKFGTNDITSLLVSYYLAAASIFEPEMSRERIAWAKTTVLVDTITSFFDSSKLLNEDRRAFVDAFRNKSFSKQPSKKCEPWHEVMVALKETLHEVALDALVGDGQDIHPQLHHAWETWLTRWQDEVDVTAELMFHNFKDNCSKVDSKMQELVRLVFSDAPDDLDRDLKETFLTVAKTFYYKAYCDPKTINVHISKVLFEIVI
;
A
#
# COMPACT_ATOMS: atom_id res chain seq x y z
N MET A 1 -39.32 -28.24 -7.63
CA MET A 1 -40.55 -28.67 -6.91
C MET A 1 -40.28 -30.03 -6.28
N LYS A 2 -40.33 -30.15 -4.94
CA LYS A 2 -40.32 -31.39 -4.12
C LYS A 2 -39.32 -32.55 -4.40
N THR A 3 -38.40 -32.73 -3.43
CA THR A 3 -37.98 -34.02 -2.79
C THR A 3 -37.20 -35.09 -3.62
N ALA A 4 -36.41 -36.02 -3.04
CA ALA A 4 -36.26 -36.44 -1.63
C ALA A 4 -34.81 -36.88 -1.24
N PHE A 5 -34.56 -37.01 0.07
CA PHE A 5 -33.41 -37.71 0.68
C PHE A 5 -33.51 -39.24 0.53
N ILE A 6 -32.37 -39.96 0.60
CA ILE A 6 -32.12 -41.11 1.53
C ILE A 6 -30.61 -41.17 1.87
N SER A 7 -30.27 -41.50 3.11
CA SER A 7 -28.97 -42.06 3.55
C SER A 7 -29.26 -43.28 4.45
N PRO A 8 -28.39 -44.31 4.49
CA PRO A 8 -27.79 -44.65 5.79
C PRO A 8 -26.34 -45.17 5.74
N ALA A 9 -25.69 -45.24 6.91
CA ALA A 9 -24.35 -45.81 7.10
C ALA A 9 -24.39 -47.20 7.79
N THR A 10 -23.30 -47.98 7.67
CA THR A 10 -22.98 -49.17 8.49
C THR A 10 -21.46 -49.47 8.33
N THR A 11 -20.58 -49.26 9.31
CA THR A 11 -20.26 -50.05 10.54
C THR A 11 -19.01 -50.93 10.39
N PHE A 12 -17.98 -50.57 11.17
CA PHE A 12 -16.79 -51.31 11.66
C PHE A 12 -16.50 -52.77 11.24
N HIS A 13 -15.20 -53.05 11.09
CA HIS A 13 -14.55 -54.20 11.75
C HIS A 13 -13.16 -53.84 12.30
N HIS A 14 -12.81 -54.37 13.48
CA HIS A 14 -11.49 -54.23 14.12
C HIS A 14 -10.56 -55.40 13.78
N HIS A 15 -9.24 -55.18 13.89
CA HIS A 15 -8.36 -56.12 14.60
C HIS A 15 -7.19 -55.40 15.29
N ARG A 16 -6.72 -55.95 16.42
CA ARG A 16 -5.64 -55.41 17.28
C ARG A 16 -4.33 -56.21 17.13
N SER A 17 -3.20 -55.58 17.48
CA SER A 17 -2.07 -56.25 18.16
C SER A 17 -1.37 -55.30 19.17
N SER A 18 -0.74 -55.87 20.21
CA SER A 18 -0.14 -55.24 21.42
C SER A 18 0.60 -56.36 22.23
N PRO A 19 1.30 -56.16 23.40
CA PRO A 19 1.48 -54.99 24.30
C PRO A 19 2.91 -54.38 24.14
N ALA A 20 3.77 -53.95 25.09
CA ALA A 20 4.00 -53.96 26.56
C ALA A 20 4.84 -52.71 26.95
N THR A 21 4.89 -52.08 28.16
CA THR A 21 4.94 -52.42 29.61
C THR A 21 6.29 -53.00 30.09
N THR A 22 7.01 -52.57 31.15
CA THR A 22 6.72 -51.81 32.42
C THR A 22 7.99 -51.00 32.88
N ARG A 23 8.16 -50.24 34.01
CA ARG A 23 7.36 -49.83 35.20
C ARG A 23 7.89 -48.51 35.89
N HIS A 24 7.66 -48.30 37.19
CA HIS A 24 7.81 -47.04 38.00
C HIS A 24 9.09 -46.88 38.86
N SER A 25 9.42 -45.64 39.28
CA SER A 25 9.64 -45.24 40.71
C SER A 25 9.62 -43.68 40.90
N LEU A 26 9.62 -43.17 42.15
CA LEU A 26 9.49 -41.76 42.59
C LEU A 26 10.63 -41.42 43.62
N PRO A 27 10.55 -40.32 44.41
CA PRO A 27 10.90 -38.88 44.20
C PRO A 27 12.29 -38.56 44.89
N PRO A 28 12.67 -37.38 45.51
CA PRO A 28 12.09 -36.02 45.64
C PRO A 28 13.11 -34.82 45.54
N THR A 29 12.71 -33.65 46.07
CA THR A 29 13.53 -32.51 46.63
C THR A 29 14.41 -31.60 45.73
N ALA A 30 13.84 -30.44 45.39
CA ALA A 30 14.35 -29.07 45.58
C ALA A 30 15.84 -28.69 45.38
N THR A 31 16.09 -27.73 44.47
CA THR A 31 16.86 -26.50 44.78
C THR A 31 16.48 -25.35 43.83
N THR A 32 16.62 -24.11 44.30
CA THR A 32 16.38 -22.87 43.53
C THR A 32 17.62 -22.40 42.77
N PHE A 33 17.47 -21.92 41.53
CA PHE A 33 18.40 -20.98 40.90
C PHE A 33 17.66 -19.95 40.03
N ALA A 34 18.28 -18.79 39.84
CA ALA A 34 17.62 -17.53 39.52
C ALA A 34 16.96 -17.46 38.12
N PHE A 35 15.82 -16.76 38.06
CA PHE A 35 15.33 -16.06 36.87
C PHE A 35 15.49 -14.55 37.12
N GLU A 36 16.72 -14.05 37.01
CA GLU A 36 17.03 -12.62 36.89
C GLU A 36 17.63 -12.38 35.50
N GLY A 37 17.19 -11.31 34.82
CA GLY A 37 17.63 -10.99 33.46
C GLY A 37 16.74 -11.56 32.36
N ILE A 38 15.59 -10.91 32.13
CA ILE A 38 14.97 -10.53 30.83
C ILE A 38 13.69 -9.74 31.20
N VAL A 39 13.86 -8.46 31.53
CA VAL A 39 12.79 -7.47 31.74
C VAL A 39 13.24 -6.12 31.17
N ASP A 40 14.47 -5.72 31.46
CA ASP A 40 15.09 -4.48 30.98
C ASP A 40 15.53 -4.54 29.50
N GLN A 41 14.58 -4.64 28.56
CA GLN A 41 14.87 -4.28 27.16
C GLN A 41 13.70 -3.75 26.32
N ILE A 42 12.45 -3.72 26.82
CA ILE A 42 11.35 -3.03 26.13
C ILE A 42 11.22 -1.59 26.66
N ASN A 43 12.26 -0.78 26.43
CA ASN A 43 12.25 0.66 26.68
C ASN A 43 12.22 1.43 25.35
N ILE A 44 11.17 1.16 24.56
CA ILE A 44 10.96 1.75 23.24
C ILE A 44 10.47 3.19 23.42
N ASN A 45 11.39 4.14 23.32
CA ASN A 45 11.06 5.55 23.17
C ASN A 45 10.40 5.76 21.80
N PHE A 46 9.07 5.74 21.75
CA PHE A 46 8.32 6.18 20.59
C PHE A 46 8.67 7.65 20.28
N ARG A 47 9.40 7.83 19.19
CA ARG A 47 9.53 9.10 18.47
C ARG A 47 9.17 8.78 17.03
N CYS A 48 7.94 9.09 16.63
CA CYS A 48 7.58 9.12 15.21
C CYS A 48 8.60 10.00 14.49
N GLN A 49 9.32 9.43 13.51
CA GLN A 49 10.31 10.15 12.70
C GLN A 49 9.76 10.49 11.31
N ALA A 50 8.62 9.89 10.93
CA ALA A 50 7.93 10.15 9.66
C ALA A 50 7.22 11.52 9.58
N VAL A 51 7.18 12.29 10.68
CA VAL A 51 6.83 13.72 10.66
C VAL A 51 8.11 14.53 10.78
N SER A 52 8.50 15.20 9.70
CA SER A 52 9.74 15.96 9.64
C SER A 52 9.74 17.13 10.64
N LYS A 53 10.93 17.52 11.12
CA LYS A 53 11.08 18.62 12.06
C LYS A 53 11.01 19.98 11.37
N SER A 54 9.80 20.48 11.12
CA SER A 54 9.57 21.90 10.85
C SER A 54 8.42 22.46 11.70
N ARG A 55 8.67 23.59 12.39
CA ARG A 55 7.74 24.47 13.14
C ARG A 55 6.80 23.88 14.20
N SER A 56 6.62 22.56 14.31
CA SER A 56 5.69 21.92 15.25
C SER A 56 5.94 22.24 16.75
N GLN A 57 7.14 22.69 17.12
CA GLN A 57 7.43 23.17 18.49
C GLN A 57 6.89 24.57 18.80
N GLU A 58 6.57 25.40 17.81
CA GLU A 58 5.92 26.70 18.05
C GLU A 58 4.43 26.50 18.40
N TYR A 59 3.77 25.54 17.74
CA TYR A 59 2.35 25.23 17.98
C TYR A 59 2.10 24.38 19.23
N SER A 60 3.03 23.49 19.62
CA SER A 60 2.89 22.76 20.90
C SER A 60 2.89 23.69 22.11
N ASP A 61 3.66 24.78 22.04
CA ASP A 61 3.73 25.79 23.11
C ASP A 61 2.45 26.64 23.19
N VAL A 62 1.77 26.90 22.05
CA VAL A 62 0.46 27.58 22.01
C VAL A 62 -0.62 26.73 22.69
N LEU A 63 -0.64 25.42 22.44
CA LEU A 63 -1.61 24.50 23.05
C LEU A 63 -1.35 24.20 24.54
N GLN A 64 -0.13 24.38 25.04
CA GLN A 64 0.25 23.99 26.41
C GLN A 64 0.32 25.14 27.43
N LYS A 65 0.33 26.42 27.02
CA LYS A 65 0.68 27.53 27.95
C LYS A 65 -0.48 28.37 28.47
N ASP A 66 -1.58 28.53 27.74
CA ASP A 66 -2.71 29.39 28.16
C ASP A 66 -4.05 28.65 28.08
N GLY A 67 -4.41 27.93 29.15
CA GLY A 67 -5.70 27.23 29.29
C GLY A 67 -6.95 28.13 29.39
N LYS A 68 -6.85 29.40 28.99
CA LYS A 68 -7.94 30.39 28.90
C LYS A 68 -7.75 31.39 27.76
N ARG A 69 -7.65 30.87 26.52
CA ARG A 69 -7.94 31.67 25.32
C ARG A 69 -8.72 30.85 24.31
N PHE A 70 -9.91 31.32 23.96
CA PHE A 70 -10.49 31.02 22.67
C PHE A 70 -9.47 31.46 21.61
N ILE A 71 -9.13 30.58 20.67
CA ILE A 71 -8.30 30.96 19.52
C ILE A 71 -9.18 31.76 18.58
N ASN A 72 -9.29 33.05 18.87
CA ASN A 72 -9.91 34.02 18.00
C ASN A 72 -8.99 34.22 16.79
N TRP A 73 -9.09 33.32 15.80
CA TRP A 73 -8.56 33.56 14.45
C TRP A 73 -9.05 34.93 13.97
N ASP A 74 -8.18 35.70 13.32
CA ASP A 74 -8.58 37.01 12.79
C ASP A 74 -9.67 36.81 11.72
N ASP A 75 -10.84 37.36 12.03
CA ASP A 75 -12.13 37.08 11.37
C ASP A 75 -12.14 37.47 9.87
N ASP A 76 -11.21 38.36 9.51
CA ASP A 76 -11.10 39.05 8.22
C ASP A 76 -10.52 38.17 7.08
N ASN A 77 -9.76 37.11 7.37
CA ASN A 77 -9.06 36.31 6.34
C ASN A 77 -9.79 35.03 5.90
N VAL A 78 -10.83 34.59 6.62
CA VAL A 78 -11.55 33.33 6.32
C VAL A 78 -13.02 33.56 5.93
N ARG A 79 -13.66 34.62 6.43
CA ARG A 79 -15.07 34.89 6.11
C ARG A 79 -15.31 35.38 4.68
N ASP A 80 -14.38 36.14 4.11
CA ASP A 80 -14.68 36.95 2.90
C ASP A 80 -14.77 36.14 1.59
N HIS A 81 -14.49 34.83 1.61
CA HIS A 81 -14.49 33.96 0.41
C HIS A 81 -15.36 32.69 0.52
N LEU A 82 -15.87 32.30 1.69
CA LEU A 82 -16.64 31.06 1.87
C LEU A 82 -18.16 31.29 1.86
N ASP A 83 -18.70 31.61 0.67
CA ASP A 83 -20.13 31.56 0.41
C ASP A 83 -20.64 30.11 0.48
N LYS A 84 -21.30 29.77 1.60
CA LYS A 84 -21.82 28.42 1.89
C LYS A 84 -22.77 27.88 0.80
N ASN A 85 -23.34 28.74 -0.06
CA ASN A 85 -24.22 28.32 -1.16
C ASN A 85 -23.48 27.98 -2.47
N LYS A 86 -22.15 28.10 -2.54
CA LYS A 86 -21.36 27.87 -3.77
C LYS A 86 -20.45 26.63 -3.76
N ILE A 87 -20.27 25.96 -2.62
CA ILE A 87 -19.32 24.83 -2.51
C ILE A 87 -19.93 23.56 -3.13
N ARG A 88 -19.84 23.45 -4.46
CA ARG A 88 -20.33 22.28 -5.22
C ARG A 88 -19.19 21.27 -5.43
N TYR A 89 -19.25 20.15 -4.73
CA TYR A 89 -18.36 19.01 -4.96
C TYR A 89 -18.97 17.94 -5.90
N PRO A 90 -18.14 17.25 -6.72
CA PRO A 90 -16.80 17.68 -7.13
C PRO A 90 -16.86 19.03 -7.88
N ASN A 91 -15.83 19.86 -7.69
CA ASN A 91 -15.69 21.11 -8.45
C ASN A 91 -15.28 20.80 -9.91
N ASP A 92 -15.33 21.79 -10.80
CA ASP A 92 -15.11 21.54 -12.23
C ASP A 92 -13.65 21.17 -12.57
N GLU A 93 -12.68 21.54 -11.72
CA GLU A 93 -11.28 21.14 -11.83
C GLU A 93 -11.07 19.66 -11.46
N ILE A 94 -11.61 19.22 -10.32
CA ILE A 94 -11.64 17.80 -9.92
C ILE A 94 -12.33 16.94 -10.97
N LYS A 95 -13.40 17.43 -11.64
CA LYS A 95 -14.02 16.71 -12.77
C LYS A 95 -13.05 16.49 -13.93
N GLN A 96 -12.25 17.49 -14.29
CA GLN A 96 -11.26 17.33 -15.35
C GLN A 96 -10.20 16.28 -14.98
N TYR A 97 -9.76 16.25 -13.72
CA TYR A 97 -8.89 15.17 -13.22
C TYR A 97 -9.59 13.80 -13.28
N ILE A 98 -10.85 13.69 -12.86
CA ILE A 98 -11.63 12.44 -12.92
C ILE A 98 -11.71 11.90 -14.35
N GLU A 99 -12.05 12.73 -15.33
CA GLU A 99 -12.12 12.28 -16.73
C GLU A 99 -10.75 11.87 -17.29
N ASN A 100 -9.68 12.58 -16.92
CA ASN A 100 -8.30 12.20 -17.30
C ASN A 100 -7.92 10.83 -16.73
N VAL A 101 -8.25 10.55 -15.46
CA VAL A 101 -7.95 9.25 -14.82
C VAL A 101 -8.86 8.14 -15.35
N LYS A 102 -10.14 8.42 -15.66
CA LYS A 102 -11.02 7.47 -16.36
C LYS A 102 -10.52 7.13 -17.77
N ALA A 103 -9.89 8.08 -18.46
CA ALA A 103 -9.22 7.81 -19.75
C ALA A 103 -8.00 6.88 -19.59
N MET A 104 -7.23 7.00 -18.51
CA MET A 104 -6.16 6.05 -18.17
C MET A 104 -6.70 4.64 -17.90
N PHE A 105 -7.75 4.50 -17.07
CA PHE A 105 -8.43 3.21 -16.90
C PHE A 105 -8.92 2.61 -18.23
N SER A 106 -9.41 3.46 -19.13
CA SER A 106 -9.90 3.06 -20.46
C SER A 106 -8.79 2.69 -21.46
N SER A 107 -7.53 3.05 -21.19
CA SER A 107 -6.38 2.68 -22.02
C SER A 107 -5.64 1.43 -21.53
N MET A 108 -5.85 0.98 -20.28
CA MET A 108 -5.20 -0.20 -19.70
C MET A 108 -5.39 -1.46 -20.55
N ASN A 109 -4.35 -2.29 -20.66
CA ASN A 109 -4.41 -3.53 -21.44
C ASN A 109 -3.36 -4.58 -20.99
N ASP A 110 -2.22 -4.63 -21.66
CA ASP A 110 -1.04 -5.44 -21.32
C ASP A 110 0.02 -4.62 -20.57
N GLY A 111 -0.30 -3.38 -20.19
CA GLY A 111 0.55 -2.44 -19.46
C GLY A 111 1.10 -1.28 -20.30
N GLU A 112 1.11 -0.07 -19.73
CA GLU A 112 1.85 1.09 -20.22
C GLU A 112 3.22 1.22 -19.54
N ILE A 113 4.29 1.11 -20.33
CA ILE A 113 5.67 1.07 -19.85
C ILE A 113 6.60 1.75 -20.85
N SER A 114 7.61 2.46 -20.35
CA SER A 114 8.59 3.15 -21.19
C SER A 114 9.51 2.19 -21.95
N ILE A 115 9.88 2.58 -23.18
CA ILE A 115 10.78 1.83 -24.05
C ILE A 115 12.19 1.71 -23.46
N SER A 116 12.80 0.52 -23.60
CA SER A 116 14.19 0.25 -23.26
C SER A 116 15.04 0.23 -24.53
N ALA A 117 16.10 1.02 -24.57
CA ALA A 117 16.97 1.09 -25.74
C ALA A 117 17.89 -0.15 -25.83
N TYR A 118 18.28 -0.73 -24.69
CA TYR A 118 18.97 -2.02 -24.58
C TYR A 118 18.17 -3.16 -25.24
N ASP A 119 16.91 -3.35 -24.83
CA ASP A 119 16.06 -4.40 -25.40
C ASP A 119 15.75 -4.12 -26.88
N THR A 120 15.49 -2.85 -27.25
CA THR A 120 15.27 -2.46 -28.65
C THR A 120 16.50 -2.75 -29.52
N ALA A 121 17.72 -2.58 -29.00
CA ALA A 121 18.95 -2.96 -29.69
C ALA A 121 19.11 -4.47 -29.88
N TRP A 122 18.72 -5.30 -28.89
CA TRP A 122 18.70 -6.76 -29.07
C TRP A 122 17.68 -7.22 -30.11
N VAL A 123 16.49 -6.63 -30.14
CA VAL A 123 15.48 -6.89 -31.17
C VAL A 123 15.98 -6.42 -32.55
N ALA A 124 16.65 -5.27 -32.60
CA ALA A 124 17.23 -4.73 -33.83
C ALA A 124 18.40 -5.57 -34.40
N LEU A 125 19.05 -6.42 -33.60
CA LEU A 125 20.09 -7.35 -34.07
C LEU A 125 19.54 -8.59 -34.78
N VAL A 126 18.25 -8.90 -34.62
CA VAL A 126 17.61 -10.07 -35.24
C VAL A 126 17.66 -9.96 -36.77
N GLN A 127 18.32 -10.92 -37.43
CA GLN A 127 18.29 -11.07 -38.88
C GLN A 127 16.98 -11.74 -39.33
N ASP A 128 16.49 -11.42 -40.53
CA ASP A 128 15.33 -12.09 -41.13
C ASP A 128 15.43 -13.61 -41.03
N VAL A 129 14.41 -14.24 -40.43
CA VAL A 129 14.40 -15.69 -40.22
C VAL A 129 14.43 -16.47 -41.54
N ASN A 130 13.95 -15.87 -42.63
CA ASN A 130 13.91 -16.48 -43.97
C ASN A 130 15.27 -16.43 -44.70
N GLY A 131 16.23 -15.66 -44.19
CA GLY A 131 17.61 -15.63 -44.68
C GLY A 131 17.92 -14.59 -45.76
N SER A 132 17.16 -13.50 -45.85
CA SER A 132 17.46 -12.36 -46.74
C SER A 132 18.82 -11.69 -46.43
N GLY A 133 19.29 -11.82 -45.19
CA GLY A 133 20.44 -11.08 -44.66
C GLY A 133 20.13 -9.62 -44.29
N SER A 134 18.85 -9.21 -44.22
CA SER A 134 18.38 -7.91 -43.71
C SER A 134 17.95 -8.01 -42.24
N PRO A 135 17.77 -6.90 -41.51
CA PRO A 135 17.12 -6.92 -40.20
C PRO A 135 15.68 -7.42 -40.31
N GLN A 136 15.26 -8.21 -39.32
CA GLN A 136 13.88 -8.69 -39.15
C GLN A 136 12.93 -7.57 -38.71
N PHE A 137 13.45 -6.59 -37.97
CA PHE A 137 12.71 -5.46 -37.40
C PHE A 137 13.38 -4.11 -37.75
N PRO A 138 13.27 -3.62 -39.01
CA PRO A 138 13.91 -2.37 -39.42
C PRO A 138 13.46 -1.15 -38.58
N SER A 139 12.19 -1.13 -38.16
CA SER A 139 11.64 -0.06 -37.31
C SER A 139 12.32 0.07 -35.94
N SER A 140 12.91 -1.01 -35.40
CA SER A 140 13.71 -0.94 -34.17
C SER A 140 15.02 -0.19 -34.37
N LEU A 141 15.64 -0.28 -35.55
CA LEU A 141 16.82 0.51 -35.90
C LEU A 141 16.47 1.99 -36.11
N GLU A 142 15.33 2.27 -36.76
CA GLU A 142 14.80 3.63 -36.89
C GLU A 142 14.47 4.25 -35.52
N TRP A 143 13.87 3.48 -34.62
CA TRP A 143 13.60 3.92 -33.24
C TRP A 143 14.90 4.31 -32.52
N ILE A 144 15.95 3.47 -32.60
CA ILE A 144 17.26 3.73 -32.00
C ILE A 144 17.86 5.02 -32.57
N ALA A 145 17.91 5.16 -33.90
CA ALA A 145 18.45 6.34 -34.56
C ALA A 145 17.73 7.64 -34.14
N ASN A 146 16.40 7.57 -33.98
CA ASN A 146 15.57 8.73 -33.64
C ASN A 146 15.57 9.07 -32.13
N ASN A 147 15.92 8.14 -31.23
CA ASN A 147 15.85 8.34 -29.77
C ASN A 147 17.20 8.55 -29.05
N GLN A 148 18.30 8.77 -29.78
CA GLN A 148 19.57 9.20 -29.15
C GLN A 148 19.39 10.54 -28.42
N LEU A 149 19.88 10.61 -27.19
CA LEU A 149 19.85 11.81 -26.34
C LEU A 149 20.90 12.85 -26.78
N ALA A 150 20.74 14.09 -26.31
CA ALA A 150 21.58 15.22 -26.72
C ALA A 150 23.06 15.11 -26.31
N ASP A 151 23.38 14.26 -25.32
CA ASP A 151 24.73 13.92 -24.89
C ASP A 151 25.37 12.77 -25.71
N GLY A 152 24.63 12.18 -26.65
CA GLY A 152 25.05 11.02 -27.44
C GLY A 152 24.65 9.66 -26.85
N SER A 153 24.09 9.64 -25.63
CA SER A 153 23.66 8.40 -24.97
C SER A 153 22.25 7.93 -25.38
N TRP A 154 21.88 6.76 -24.88
CA TRP A 154 20.49 6.29 -24.77
C TRP A 154 20.23 5.87 -23.31
N GLY A 155 18.97 5.84 -22.88
CA GLY A 155 18.54 5.49 -21.52
C GLY A 155 17.40 6.38 -21.03
N ASP A 156 17.15 6.43 -19.72
CA ASP A 156 16.11 7.33 -19.17
C ASP A 156 16.43 8.82 -19.43
N LYS A 157 15.38 9.60 -19.74
CA LYS A 157 15.49 10.99 -20.19
C LYS A 157 15.60 12.00 -19.05
N LEU A 158 15.10 11.67 -17.85
CA LEU A 158 14.99 12.59 -16.72
C LEU A 158 16.04 12.29 -15.64
N LEU A 159 16.26 11.00 -15.36
CA LEU A 159 17.30 10.52 -14.44
C LEU A 159 18.56 10.12 -15.21
N PHE A 160 19.72 10.46 -14.65
CA PHE A 160 21.01 9.93 -15.09
C PHE A 160 21.49 8.87 -14.10
N SER A 161 21.74 7.66 -14.60
CA SER A 161 22.61 6.67 -13.97
C SER A 161 23.63 6.22 -15.01
N ALA A 162 24.91 6.19 -14.66
CA ALA A 162 25.95 5.72 -15.56
C ALA A 162 25.71 4.26 -15.98
N HIS A 163 25.24 3.40 -15.07
CA HIS A 163 24.86 2.01 -15.40
C HIS A 163 23.83 1.97 -16.55
N ASP A 164 22.72 2.68 -16.40
CA ASP A 164 21.65 2.72 -17.42
C ASP A 164 22.17 3.31 -18.74
N ARG A 165 22.79 4.50 -18.69
CA ARG A 165 23.24 5.18 -19.90
C ARG A 165 24.32 4.40 -20.66
N ILE A 166 25.23 3.74 -19.95
CA ILE A 166 26.33 2.98 -20.58
C ILE A 166 25.82 1.69 -21.23
N ILE A 167 24.96 0.91 -20.56
CA ILE A 167 24.48 -0.37 -21.13
C ILE A 167 23.54 -0.14 -22.33
N ASN A 168 22.64 0.83 -22.24
CA ASN A 168 21.78 1.24 -23.36
C ASN A 168 22.62 1.74 -24.54
N THR A 169 23.57 2.66 -24.30
CA THR A 169 24.39 3.24 -25.38
C THR A 169 25.26 2.20 -26.08
N LEU A 170 25.91 1.30 -25.34
CA LEU A 170 26.72 0.24 -25.95
C LEU A 170 25.87 -0.70 -26.81
N ALA A 171 24.68 -1.09 -26.34
CA ALA A 171 23.76 -1.92 -27.10
C ALA A 171 23.32 -1.23 -28.42
N CYS A 172 22.89 0.04 -28.34
CA CYS A 172 22.47 0.82 -29.52
C CYS A 172 23.60 0.99 -30.54
N VAL A 173 24.83 1.27 -30.11
CA VAL A 173 26.00 1.38 -31.00
C VAL A 173 26.32 0.03 -31.66
N ILE A 174 26.25 -1.08 -30.91
CA ILE A 174 26.41 -2.43 -31.45
C ILE A 174 25.37 -2.71 -32.56
N ALA A 175 24.09 -2.43 -32.30
CA ALA A 175 23.02 -2.66 -33.28
C ALA A 175 23.20 -1.83 -34.57
N LEU A 176 23.42 -0.52 -34.46
CA LEU A 176 23.63 0.35 -35.62
C LEU A 176 24.90 -0.01 -36.40
N THR A 177 25.99 -0.38 -35.71
CA THR A 177 27.25 -0.82 -36.33
C THR A 177 27.12 -2.17 -37.04
N SER A 178 26.39 -3.13 -36.45
CA SER A 178 26.14 -4.44 -37.07
C SER A 178 25.45 -4.35 -38.44
N TRP A 179 24.64 -3.31 -38.65
CA TRP A 179 23.95 -3.05 -39.91
C TRP A 179 24.60 -1.97 -40.78
N ASN A 180 25.70 -1.37 -40.32
CA ASN A 180 26.43 -0.28 -41.00
C ASN A 180 25.53 0.92 -41.38
N ILE A 181 24.70 1.37 -40.44
CA ILE A 181 23.78 2.51 -40.61
C ILE A 181 24.01 3.61 -39.58
N HIS A 182 23.56 4.82 -39.88
CA HIS A 182 23.64 6.02 -39.02
C HIS A 182 25.01 6.21 -38.32
N PRO A 183 26.15 6.21 -39.05
CA PRO A 183 27.49 6.24 -38.44
C PRO A 183 27.73 7.41 -37.48
N SER A 184 27.14 8.59 -37.74
CA SER A 184 27.23 9.75 -36.83
C SER A 184 26.53 9.52 -35.47
N LYS A 185 25.48 8.68 -35.42
CA LYS A 185 24.87 8.24 -34.16
C LYS A 185 25.82 7.31 -33.40
N CYS A 186 26.51 6.41 -34.11
CA CYS A 186 27.53 5.54 -33.53
C CYS A 186 28.72 6.34 -32.97
N GLU A 187 29.24 7.31 -33.72
CA GLU A 187 30.32 8.21 -33.31
C GLU A 187 29.97 8.98 -32.03
N ASN A 188 28.76 9.55 -31.96
CA ASN A 188 28.26 10.23 -30.77
C ASN A 188 28.14 9.28 -29.56
N GLY A 189 27.65 8.05 -29.75
CA GLY A 189 27.54 7.05 -28.68
C GLY A 189 28.90 6.58 -28.17
N LEU A 190 29.87 6.39 -29.07
CA LEU A 190 31.25 6.03 -28.71
C LEU A 190 31.97 7.17 -27.99
N LYS A 191 31.73 8.42 -28.40
CA LYS A 191 32.19 9.59 -27.67
C LYS A 191 31.61 9.61 -26.25
N PHE A 192 30.29 9.44 -26.09
CA PHE A 192 29.65 9.38 -24.77
C PHE A 192 30.26 8.29 -23.88
N LEU A 193 30.40 7.06 -24.40
CA LEU A 193 31.01 5.94 -23.67
C LEU A 193 32.44 6.29 -23.22
N LYS A 194 33.25 6.84 -24.11
CA LYS A 194 34.63 7.27 -23.82
C LYS A 194 34.72 8.38 -22.76
N GLU A 195 33.75 9.28 -22.71
CA GLU A 195 33.69 10.41 -21.79
C GLU A 195 33.02 10.08 -20.44
N ASN A 196 32.40 8.90 -20.28
CA ASN A 196 31.58 8.56 -19.10
C ASN A 196 31.86 7.19 -18.47
N ILE A 197 32.57 6.25 -19.11
CA ILE A 197 32.66 4.86 -18.61
C ILE A 197 33.27 4.70 -17.20
N TYR A 198 34.15 5.62 -16.78
CA TYR A 198 34.72 5.63 -15.43
C TYR A 198 33.67 5.90 -14.33
N LYS A 199 32.53 6.54 -14.66
CA LYS A 199 31.47 6.87 -13.67
C LYS A 199 30.78 5.64 -13.08
N LEU A 200 30.99 4.45 -13.66
CA LEU A 200 30.61 3.18 -13.04
C LEU A 200 31.32 2.94 -11.69
N GLU A 201 32.42 3.65 -11.41
CA GLU A 201 33.16 3.59 -10.14
C GLU A 201 32.50 4.43 -9.02
N ASP A 202 31.61 5.37 -9.38
CA ASP A 202 30.96 6.32 -8.46
C ASP A 202 29.47 5.97 -8.16
N GLU A 203 28.91 4.96 -8.83
CA GLU A 203 27.47 4.64 -8.77
C GLU A 203 27.06 3.74 -7.59
N ASN A 204 25.81 3.87 -7.14
CA ASN A 204 25.24 2.99 -6.10
C ASN A 204 24.96 1.57 -6.64
N GLU A 205 25.63 0.56 -6.09
CA GLU A 205 25.45 -0.85 -6.46
C GLU A 205 24.01 -1.37 -6.25
N GLU A 206 23.27 -0.85 -5.27
CA GLU A 206 21.89 -1.30 -5.02
C GLU A 206 20.98 -0.98 -6.22
N HIS A 207 21.20 0.18 -6.86
CA HIS A 207 20.47 0.61 -8.05
C HIS A 207 21.03 0.01 -9.37
N MET A 208 22.05 -0.85 -9.31
CA MET A 208 22.61 -1.50 -10.50
C MET A 208 21.53 -2.35 -11.22
N PRO A 209 21.26 -2.14 -12.53
CA PRO A 209 20.19 -2.82 -13.26
C PRO A 209 20.26 -4.35 -13.25
N ILE A 210 19.10 -4.99 -13.42
CA ILE A 210 18.95 -6.46 -13.43
C ILE A 210 19.93 -7.06 -14.44
N GLY A 211 20.78 -7.98 -13.97
CA GLY A 211 21.69 -8.72 -14.84
C GLY A 211 22.88 -7.93 -15.39
N PHE A 212 23.04 -6.63 -15.08
CA PHE A 212 24.12 -5.77 -15.62
C PHE A 212 25.51 -6.43 -15.56
N GLU A 213 25.88 -7.04 -14.42
CA GLU A 213 27.14 -7.77 -14.20
C GLU A 213 27.43 -8.88 -15.23
N VAL A 214 26.41 -9.42 -15.89
CA VAL A 214 26.52 -10.51 -16.88
C VAL A 214 26.23 -9.99 -18.28
N ALA A 215 25.25 -9.10 -18.42
CA ALA A 215 24.81 -8.50 -19.67
C ALA A 215 25.84 -7.52 -20.27
N PHE A 216 26.37 -6.61 -19.46
CA PHE A 216 27.28 -5.56 -19.94
C PHE A 216 28.61 -6.11 -20.46
N PRO A 217 29.30 -7.07 -19.80
CA PRO A 217 30.54 -7.60 -20.35
C PRO A 217 30.30 -8.53 -21.54
N SER A 218 29.14 -9.19 -21.63
CA SER A 218 28.72 -9.92 -22.83
C SER A 218 28.49 -8.99 -24.02
N LEU A 219 28.00 -7.74 -23.82
CA LEU A 219 28.01 -6.72 -24.87
C LEU A 219 29.43 -6.29 -25.26
N ILE A 220 30.37 -6.15 -24.32
CA ILE A 220 31.76 -5.82 -24.63
C ILE A 220 32.42 -6.95 -25.47
N ASP A 221 32.12 -8.22 -25.17
CA ASP A 221 32.54 -9.37 -25.98
C ASP A 221 31.96 -9.35 -27.40
N ILE A 222 30.81 -8.69 -27.63
CA ILE A 222 30.22 -8.47 -28.96
C ILE A 222 30.87 -7.25 -29.64
N ALA A 223 31.05 -6.14 -28.92
CA ALA A 223 31.72 -4.93 -29.40
C ALA A 223 33.12 -5.23 -29.96
N LYS A 224 33.90 -6.05 -29.24
CA LYS A 224 35.23 -6.53 -29.68
C LYS A 224 35.19 -7.26 -31.03
N LYS A 225 34.18 -8.12 -31.26
CA LYS A 225 34.01 -8.86 -32.54
C LYS A 225 33.69 -7.91 -33.70
N LEU A 226 32.98 -6.82 -33.42
CA LEU A 226 32.66 -5.75 -34.37
C LEU A 226 33.79 -4.70 -34.52
N LYS A 227 34.91 -4.85 -33.80
CA LYS A 227 36.04 -3.89 -33.73
C LYS A 227 35.63 -2.51 -33.17
N ILE A 228 34.62 -2.49 -32.31
CA ILE A 228 34.21 -1.31 -31.55
C ILE A 228 35.15 -1.15 -30.36
N GLU A 229 35.83 -0.01 -30.25
CA GLU A 229 36.72 0.29 -29.12
C GLU A 229 35.90 0.73 -27.89
N VAL A 230 36.00 -0.06 -26.81
CA VAL A 230 35.48 0.29 -25.47
C VAL A 230 36.70 0.50 -24.55
N PRO A 231 36.76 1.57 -23.71
CA PRO A 231 37.95 1.84 -22.90
C PRO A 231 38.11 0.85 -21.73
N GLU A 232 38.87 -0.23 -21.91
CA GLU A 232 38.97 -1.34 -20.93
C GLU A 232 39.86 -1.08 -19.70
N ASP A 233 40.59 0.04 -19.65
CA ASP A 233 41.56 0.30 -18.58
C ASP A 233 40.94 0.69 -17.22
N SER A 234 39.66 1.06 -17.20
CA SER A 234 38.92 1.45 -15.98
C SER A 234 38.91 0.33 -14.90
N PRO A 235 39.19 0.66 -13.63
CA PRO A 235 38.93 -0.23 -12.48
C PRO A 235 37.53 -0.87 -12.47
N ALA A 236 36.45 -0.13 -12.75
CA ALA A 236 35.10 -0.70 -12.79
C ALA A 236 34.93 -1.85 -13.81
N LEU A 237 35.69 -1.85 -14.91
CA LEU A 237 35.63 -2.95 -15.87
C LEU A 237 36.33 -4.21 -15.35
N LYS A 238 37.45 -4.06 -14.62
CA LYS A 238 38.13 -5.19 -13.96
C LYS A 238 37.24 -5.79 -12.86
N GLU A 239 36.57 -4.93 -12.11
CA GLU A 239 35.54 -5.29 -11.13
C GLU A 239 34.36 -6.04 -11.78
N ILE A 240 33.78 -5.53 -12.87
CA ILE A 240 32.60 -6.14 -13.49
C ILE A 240 32.89 -7.50 -14.15
N TYR A 241 34.07 -7.70 -14.76
CA TYR A 241 34.47 -9.03 -15.25
C TYR A 241 34.68 -10.03 -14.09
N ALA A 242 35.21 -9.59 -12.95
CA ALA A 242 35.34 -10.43 -11.76
C ALA A 242 33.97 -10.84 -11.20
N ARG A 243 33.02 -9.89 -11.12
CA ARG A 243 31.63 -10.12 -10.73
C ARG A 243 30.92 -11.08 -11.70
N ARG A 244 31.04 -10.90 -13.02
CA ARG A 244 30.54 -11.84 -14.05
C ARG A 244 31.00 -13.26 -13.78
N ASN A 245 32.29 -13.46 -13.64
CA ASN A 245 32.89 -14.79 -13.46
C ASN A 245 32.39 -15.44 -12.16
N LEU A 246 32.40 -14.71 -11.05
CA LEU A 246 31.87 -15.21 -9.77
C LEU A 246 30.36 -15.52 -9.86
N LYS A 247 29.58 -14.70 -10.55
CA LYS A 247 28.13 -14.88 -10.70
C LYS A 247 27.81 -16.10 -11.58
N LEU A 248 28.49 -16.27 -12.71
CA LEU A 248 28.36 -17.45 -13.58
C LEU A 248 28.65 -18.77 -12.83
N THR A 249 29.68 -18.83 -11.97
CA THR A 249 29.95 -20.03 -11.14
C THR A 249 28.87 -20.36 -10.11
N LYS A 250 27.96 -19.42 -9.83
CA LYS A 250 26.81 -19.58 -8.92
C LYS A 250 25.50 -19.87 -9.66
N ILE A 251 25.45 -19.75 -10.99
CA ILE A 251 24.23 -20.06 -11.75
C ILE A 251 24.04 -21.58 -11.78
N PRO A 252 22.91 -22.12 -11.28
CA PRO A 252 22.63 -23.55 -11.36
C PRO A 252 22.17 -23.90 -12.79
N MET A 253 23.12 -24.05 -13.72
CA MET A 253 22.84 -24.29 -15.14
C MET A 253 21.97 -25.54 -15.37
N GLU A 254 22.08 -26.58 -14.52
CA GLU A 254 21.17 -27.73 -14.57
C GLU A 254 19.71 -27.38 -14.20
N VAL A 255 19.47 -26.40 -13.35
CA VAL A 255 18.12 -25.97 -12.92
C VAL A 255 17.50 -25.05 -13.97
N LEU A 256 18.30 -24.12 -14.53
CA LEU A 256 17.92 -23.26 -15.67
C LEU A 256 17.33 -24.05 -16.84
N HIS A 257 17.87 -25.24 -17.13
CA HIS A 257 17.42 -26.11 -18.22
C HIS A 257 16.36 -27.14 -17.81
N LYS A 258 15.81 -27.08 -16.59
CA LYS A 258 14.82 -28.04 -16.06
C LYS A 258 13.52 -27.39 -15.57
N VAL A 259 13.57 -26.18 -15.02
CA VAL A 259 12.40 -25.49 -14.46
C VAL A 259 12.43 -23.98 -14.76
N PRO A 260 11.26 -23.31 -14.88
CA PRO A 260 11.20 -21.87 -15.03
C PRO A 260 11.85 -21.14 -13.84
N THR A 261 12.69 -20.15 -14.12
CA THR A 261 13.38 -19.31 -13.11
C THR A 261 13.62 -17.91 -13.66
N THR A 262 13.90 -16.92 -12.80
CA THR A 262 14.20 -15.53 -13.22
C THR A 262 15.38 -15.41 -14.19
N LEU A 263 16.27 -16.42 -14.22
CA LEU A 263 17.38 -16.52 -15.17
C LEU A 263 16.93 -16.51 -16.64
N LEU A 264 15.70 -16.98 -16.94
CA LEU A 264 15.11 -16.92 -18.29
C LEU A 264 14.90 -15.48 -18.79
N HIS A 265 14.90 -14.48 -17.90
CA HIS A 265 14.77 -13.06 -18.23
C HIS A 265 16.09 -12.42 -18.71
N SER A 266 17.20 -13.17 -18.79
CA SER A 266 18.53 -12.61 -19.14
C SER A 266 19.45 -13.61 -19.88
N LEU A 267 18.89 -14.45 -20.75
CA LEU A 267 19.65 -15.49 -21.47
C LEU A 267 20.73 -14.91 -22.39
N GLU A 268 20.55 -13.68 -22.89
CA GLU A 268 21.47 -12.96 -23.77
C GLU A 268 22.86 -12.69 -23.17
N GLY A 269 22.99 -12.79 -21.85
CA GLY A 269 24.27 -12.70 -21.15
C GLY A 269 24.95 -14.05 -20.90
N MET A 270 24.28 -15.18 -21.13
CA MET A 270 24.68 -16.50 -20.60
C MET A 270 25.40 -17.39 -21.64
N PRO A 271 26.49 -18.08 -21.25
CA PRO A 271 27.14 -19.08 -22.09
C PRO A 271 26.40 -20.43 -22.04
N ASP A 272 26.79 -21.35 -22.93
CA ASP A 272 26.53 -22.80 -22.84
C ASP A 272 25.04 -23.20 -22.64
N LEU A 273 24.15 -22.55 -23.39
CA LEU A 273 22.70 -22.78 -23.34
C LEU A 273 22.23 -23.95 -24.23
N GLU A 274 21.44 -24.86 -23.66
CA GLU A 274 20.81 -25.99 -24.33
C GLU A 274 19.40 -25.63 -24.82
N TRP A 275 19.30 -25.00 -25.98
CA TRP A 275 18.04 -24.46 -26.52
C TRP A 275 16.88 -25.46 -26.63
N GLU A 276 17.15 -26.73 -26.95
CA GLU A 276 16.13 -27.78 -26.99
C GLU A 276 15.47 -28.05 -25.61
N LYS A 277 16.15 -27.68 -24.52
CA LYS A 277 15.59 -27.70 -23.16
C LYS A 277 14.88 -26.38 -22.84
N LEU A 278 15.51 -25.23 -23.16
CA LEU A 278 14.96 -23.91 -22.87
C LEU A 278 13.61 -23.65 -23.56
N LEU A 279 13.43 -24.06 -24.83
CA LEU A 279 12.16 -23.92 -25.56
C LEU A 279 10.98 -24.65 -24.90
N LYS A 280 11.23 -25.60 -23.99
CA LYS A 280 10.19 -26.28 -23.18
C LYS A 280 9.77 -25.48 -21.94
N LEU A 281 10.48 -24.39 -21.62
CA LEU A 281 10.24 -23.48 -20.50
C LEU A 281 9.72 -22.09 -20.95
N GLN A 282 9.52 -21.90 -22.26
CA GLN A 282 8.97 -20.70 -22.89
C GLN A 282 7.57 -20.35 -22.33
N CYS A 283 7.29 -19.05 -22.19
CA CYS A 283 5.98 -18.55 -21.78
C CYS A 283 4.91 -18.79 -22.87
N LYS A 284 3.62 -18.77 -22.48
CA LYS A 284 2.50 -19.07 -23.40
C LYS A 284 2.34 -18.05 -24.53
N ASP A 285 2.86 -16.85 -24.36
CA ASP A 285 2.91 -15.76 -25.34
C ASP A 285 4.06 -15.88 -26.35
N GLY A 286 5.01 -16.80 -26.13
CA GLY A 286 6.23 -16.97 -26.92
C GLY A 286 7.48 -16.35 -26.31
N SER A 287 7.37 -15.63 -25.19
CA SER A 287 8.51 -14.96 -24.55
C SER A 287 9.38 -15.91 -23.72
N PHE A 288 10.62 -15.48 -23.48
CA PHE A 288 11.44 -15.99 -22.39
C PHE A 288 11.31 -15.09 -21.16
N LEU A 289 10.41 -15.50 -20.26
CA LEU A 289 10.00 -14.78 -19.05
C LEU A 289 9.80 -13.28 -19.29
N PHE A 290 8.97 -12.97 -20.28
CA PHE A 290 8.52 -11.61 -20.58
C PHE A 290 9.64 -10.61 -20.95
N SER A 291 10.85 -11.08 -21.29
CA SER A 291 11.99 -10.23 -21.68
C SER A 291 12.18 -10.19 -23.20
N PRO A 292 12.04 -9.03 -23.87
CA PRO A 292 12.34 -8.90 -25.30
C PRO A 292 13.79 -9.21 -25.68
N SER A 293 14.80 -8.81 -24.91
CA SER A 293 16.22 -9.08 -25.17
C SER A 293 16.52 -10.59 -25.17
N SER A 294 16.19 -11.28 -24.07
CA SER A 294 16.27 -12.73 -23.93
C SER A 294 15.51 -13.47 -25.04
N THR A 295 14.32 -12.99 -25.43
CA THR A 295 13.52 -13.59 -26.51
C THR A 295 14.11 -13.34 -27.90
N ALA A 296 14.70 -12.17 -28.15
CA ALA A 296 15.43 -11.85 -29.39
C ALA A 296 16.71 -12.67 -29.52
N PHE A 297 17.43 -12.88 -28.43
CA PHE A 297 18.58 -13.78 -28.39
C PHE A 297 18.16 -15.22 -28.67
N ALA A 298 17.11 -15.71 -28.01
CA ALA A 298 16.53 -17.03 -28.29
C ALA A 298 16.13 -17.19 -29.76
N LEU A 299 15.46 -16.18 -30.35
CA LEU A 299 15.10 -16.18 -31.76
C LEU A 299 16.33 -16.27 -32.69
N MET A 300 17.39 -15.52 -32.41
CA MET A 300 18.64 -15.57 -33.18
C MET A 300 19.33 -16.94 -33.11
N GLN A 301 19.21 -17.68 -32.00
CA GLN A 301 19.80 -19.02 -31.86
C GLN A 301 18.91 -20.16 -32.39
N THR A 302 17.58 -19.99 -32.43
CA THR A 302 16.62 -21.09 -32.65
C THR A 302 15.72 -20.94 -33.87
N LYS A 303 15.47 -19.72 -34.35
CA LYS A 303 14.40 -19.37 -35.30
C LYS A 303 12.98 -19.79 -34.86
N ASP A 304 12.72 -19.90 -33.56
CA ASP A 304 11.39 -20.26 -33.04
C ASP A 304 10.29 -19.26 -33.44
N GLU A 305 9.19 -19.78 -34.01
CA GLU A 305 8.08 -18.98 -34.55
C GLU A 305 7.32 -18.19 -33.47
N LYS A 306 7.28 -18.66 -32.22
CA LYS A 306 6.57 -17.96 -31.14
C LYS A 306 7.43 -16.82 -30.58
N CYS A 307 8.75 -17.02 -30.46
CA CYS A 307 9.69 -15.92 -30.18
C CYS A 307 9.53 -14.82 -31.24
N LEU A 308 9.45 -15.18 -32.52
CA LEU A 308 9.16 -14.23 -33.60
C LEU A 308 7.81 -13.54 -33.42
N HIS A 309 6.73 -14.30 -33.16
CA HIS A 309 5.39 -13.75 -32.98
C HIS A 309 5.30 -12.75 -31.81
N TYR A 310 5.85 -13.11 -30.64
CA TYR A 310 5.94 -12.22 -29.48
C TYR A 310 6.63 -10.91 -29.83
N LEU A 311 7.82 -10.98 -30.45
CA LEU A 311 8.60 -9.80 -30.84
C LEU A 311 7.87 -8.94 -31.89
N THR A 312 7.24 -9.56 -32.90
CA THR A 312 6.44 -8.84 -33.90
C THR A 312 5.28 -8.07 -33.26
N ASN A 313 4.58 -8.67 -32.31
CA ASN A 313 3.47 -8.02 -31.62
C ASN A 313 3.93 -6.79 -30.82
N ILE A 314 5.00 -6.91 -30.03
CA ILE A 314 5.49 -5.78 -29.21
C ILE A 314 6.13 -4.68 -30.06
N VAL A 315 6.93 -5.02 -31.09
CA VAL A 315 7.54 -4.03 -32.01
C VAL A 315 6.47 -3.23 -32.77
N THR A 316 5.36 -3.89 -33.12
CA THR A 316 4.20 -3.23 -33.73
C THR A 316 3.50 -2.30 -32.75
N LYS A 317 3.24 -2.77 -31.52
CA LYS A 317 2.57 -2.01 -30.45
C LYS A 317 3.34 -0.74 -30.04
N PHE A 318 4.66 -0.86 -29.96
CA PHE A 318 5.56 0.18 -29.46
C PHE A 318 6.31 0.93 -30.58
N ASN A 319 5.83 0.84 -31.83
CA ASN A 319 6.30 1.60 -32.99
C ASN A 319 7.84 1.50 -33.20
N GLY A 320 8.35 0.27 -33.26
CA GLY A 320 9.78 -0.02 -33.42
C GLY A 320 10.51 -0.27 -32.11
N GLY A 321 10.19 0.49 -31.06
CA GLY A 321 10.74 0.28 -29.72
C GLY A 321 10.18 -0.98 -29.05
N VAL A 322 10.82 -1.42 -27.97
CA VAL A 322 10.26 -2.38 -26.99
C VAL A 322 10.66 -2.02 -25.55
N PRO A 323 9.81 -2.24 -24.54
CA PRO A 323 10.19 -2.09 -23.12
C PRO A 323 11.17 -3.18 -22.69
N ASN A 324 11.69 -3.09 -21.45
CA ASN A 324 12.59 -4.14 -20.92
C ASN A 324 11.86 -5.42 -20.46
N VAL A 325 10.55 -5.29 -20.19
CA VAL A 325 9.66 -6.38 -19.79
C VAL A 325 8.28 -6.18 -20.41
N TYR A 326 7.64 -7.24 -20.92
CA TYR A 326 6.26 -7.20 -21.43
C TYR A 326 5.58 -8.58 -21.49
N PRO A 327 4.28 -8.71 -21.11
CA PRO A 327 3.39 -7.68 -20.56
C PRO A 327 3.74 -7.32 -19.11
N VAL A 328 3.06 -6.30 -18.56
CA VAL A 328 3.11 -5.88 -17.15
C VAL A 328 1.70 -5.59 -16.61
N ASP A 329 0.72 -6.37 -17.08
CA ASP A 329 -0.70 -6.11 -16.87
C ASP A 329 -1.15 -6.23 -15.41
N LEU A 330 -0.79 -7.33 -14.73
CA LEU A 330 -1.20 -7.52 -13.34
C LEU A 330 -0.56 -6.47 -12.43
N PHE A 331 0.72 -6.18 -12.67
CA PHE A 331 1.45 -5.11 -11.97
C PHE A 331 0.78 -3.74 -12.14
N GLU A 332 0.40 -3.35 -13.37
CA GLU A 332 -0.27 -2.07 -13.62
C GLU A 332 -1.62 -1.98 -12.89
N HIS A 333 -2.46 -3.01 -13.00
CA HIS A 333 -3.78 -3.06 -12.36
C HIS A 333 -3.67 -3.03 -10.82
N ILE A 334 -2.73 -3.78 -10.25
CA ILE A 334 -2.51 -3.88 -8.80
C ILE A 334 -1.99 -2.54 -8.24
N TRP A 335 -0.99 -1.96 -8.89
CA TRP A 335 -0.37 -0.73 -8.38
C TRP A 335 -1.24 0.50 -8.58
N LEU A 336 -1.96 0.63 -9.70
CA LEU A 336 -2.91 1.74 -9.90
C LEU A 336 -3.95 1.79 -8.78
N VAL A 337 -4.56 0.65 -8.44
CA VAL A 337 -5.54 0.55 -7.33
C VAL A 337 -4.92 0.96 -5.99
N ASP A 338 -3.71 0.50 -5.68
CA ASP A 338 -2.99 0.90 -4.46
C ASP A 338 -2.70 2.40 -4.40
N ARG A 339 -2.22 2.98 -5.51
CA ARG A 339 -1.87 4.41 -5.59
C ARG A 339 -3.10 5.28 -5.39
N LEU A 340 -4.21 5.01 -6.09
CA LEU A 340 -5.46 5.77 -5.92
C LEU A 340 -6.07 5.61 -4.52
N GLN A 341 -5.95 4.43 -3.90
CA GLN A 341 -6.40 4.20 -2.52
C GLN A 341 -5.56 5.01 -1.51
N ARG A 342 -4.23 4.91 -1.57
CA ARG A 342 -3.33 5.60 -0.61
C ARG A 342 -3.38 7.11 -0.79
N LEU A 343 -3.45 7.61 -2.02
CA LEU A 343 -3.67 9.02 -2.34
C LEU A 343 -5.09 9.51 -1.99
N GLY A 344 -5.99 8.62 -1.54
CA GLY A 344 -7.27 8.99 -0.96
C GLY A 344 -8.34 9.45 -1.95
N ILE A 345 -8.11 9.22 -3.25
CA ILE A 345 -8.96 9.63 -4.38
C ILE A 345 -9.72 8.48 -5.04
N SER A 346 -9.48 7.23 -4.62
CA SER A 346 -10.14 6.01 -5.10
C SER A 346 -11.67 6.07 -5.15
N ARG A 347 -12.31 6.83 -4.25
CA ARG A 347 -13.78 6.96 -4.17
C ARG A 347 -14.44 7.50 -5.46
N TYR A 348 -13.68 8.23 -6.30
CA TYR A 348 -14.16 8.72 -7.60
C TYR A 348 -14.17 7.64 -8.71
N PHE A 349 -13.59 6.46 -8.43
CA PHE A 349 -13.30 5.41 -9.41
C PHE A 349 -13.80 4.03 -8.94
N LYS A 350 -14.83 3.97 -8.08
CA LYS A 350 -15.34 2.70 -7.50
C LYS A 350 -15.68 1.64 -8.57
N SER A 351 -16.23 2.05 -9.71
CA SER A 351 -16.53 1.20 -10.87
C SER A 351 -15.26 0.65 -11.53
N GLU A 352 -14.35 1.54 -11.90
CA GLU A 352 -13.14 1.21 -12.65
C GLU A 352 -12.15 0.39 -11.81
N ILE A 353 -12.05 0.69 -10.51
CA ILE A 353 -11.30 -0.14 -9.55
C ILE A 353 -11.90 -1.54 -9.44
N LYS A 354 -13.24 -1.68 -9.40
CA LYS A 354 -13.89 -3.00 -9.34
C LYS A 354 -13.56 -3.83 -10.58
N ASP A 355 -13.60 -3.24 -11.77
CA ASP A 355 -13.23 -3.91 -13.02
C ASP A 355 -11.75 -4.33 -13.03
N CYS A 356 -10.85 -3.49 -12.48
CA CYS A 356 -9.45 -3.86 -12.31
C CYS A 356 -9.25 -5.03 -11.32
N VAL A 357 -9.98 -5.04 -10.20
CA VAL A 357 -9.91 -6.14 -9.21
C VAL A 357 -10.48 -7.44 -9.78
N GLU A 358 -11.53 -7.37 -10.60
CA GLU A 358 -12.03 -8.52 -11.38
C GLU A 358 -10.97 -9.06 -12.36
N TYR A 359 -10.21 -8.18 -13.02
CA TYR A 359 -9.09 -8.60 -13.88
C TYR A 359 -7.99 -9.32 -13.09
N ILE A 360 -7.62 -8.79 -11.92
CA ILE A 360 -6.61 -9.40 -11.04
C ILE A 360 -7.10 -10.79 -10.58
N TYR A 361 -8.36 -10.90 -10.14
CA TYR A 361 -8.93 -12.17 -9.66
C TYR A 361 -8.99 -13.23 -10.77
N LYS A 362 -9.35 -12.83 -12.00
CA LYS A 362 -9.43 -13.69 -13.19
C LYS A 362 -8.11 -14.39 -13.55
N PHE A 363 -6.97 -13.83 -13.16
CA PHE A 363 -5.64 -14.41 -13.39
C PHE A 363 -4.93 -14.82 -12.09
N TRP A 364 -5.58 -14.69 -10.93
CA TRP A 364 -5.09 -15.17 -9.65
C TRP A 364 -4.96 -16.70 -9.64
N THR A 365 -3.95 -17.23 -8.95
CA THR A 365 -3.73 -18.68 -8.85
C THR A 365 -3.44 -19.12 -7.43
N LYS A 366 -3.63 -20.42 -7.15
CA LYS A 366 -3.20 -21.08 -5.90
C LYS A 366 -1.69 -20.99 -5.63
N ASP A 367 -0.90 -20.69 -6.67
CA ASP A 367 0.54 -20.53 -6.65
C ASP A 367 0.92 -19.03 -6.79
N GLY A 368 0.01 -18.10 -6.45
CA GLY A 368 0.24 -16.66 -6.55
C GLY A 368 0.23 -16.15 -8.01
N ILE A 369 0.91 -15.02 -8.23
CA ILE A 369 1.05 -14.33 -9.54
C ILE A 369 2.45 -13.70 -9.68
N CYS A 370 2.72 -13.11 -10.85
CA CYS A 370 3.75 -12.08 -11.02
C CYS A 370 3.14 -10.90 -11.79
N TRP A 371 3.96 -9.92 -12.16
CA TRP A 371 3.60 -8.75 -12.97
C TRP A 371 2.79 -9.02 -14.26
N ALA A 372 2.83 -10.25 -14.78
CA ALA A 372 2.24 -10.66 -16.05
C ALA A 372 1.28 -11.86 -15.89
N LYS A 373 0.13 -11.80 -16.59
CA LYS A 373 -0.82 -12.93 -16.65
C LYS A 373 -0.20 -14.21 -17.23
N ASN A 374 -0.71 -15.36 -16.80
CA ASN A 374 -0.37 -16.69 -17.34
C ASN A 374 1.09 -17.17 -17.16
N THR A 375 1.84 -16.57 -16.24
CA THR A 375 3.19 -17.01 -15.84
C THR A 375 3.24 -18.43 -15.24
N ASN A 376 4.43 -19.04 -15.24
CA ASN A 376 4.81 -20.20 -14.42
C ASN A 376 5.93 -19.84 -13.40
N VAL A 377 6.24 -18.56 -13.23
CA VAL A 377 7.19 -18.00 -12.26
C VAL A 377 6.47 -16.86 -11.55
N GLN A 378 6.30 -17.00 -10.25
CA GLN A 378 5.60 -16.05 -9.39
C GLN A 378 6.58 -15.35 -8.47
N ASP A 379 6.22 -14.14 -8.05
CA ASP A 379 7.00 -13.33 -7.11
C ASP A 379 6.14 -12.92 -5.91
N ILE A 380 6.81 -12.60 -4.80
CA ILE A 380 6.14 -12.29 -3.54
C ILE A 380 5.53 -10.89 -3.51
N ASP A 381 5.96 -9.96 -4.37
CA ASP A 381 5.53 -8.55 -4.30
C ASP A 381 4.17 -8.38 -4.97
N ASP A 382 4.05 -8.78 -6.23
CA ASP A 382 2.77 -8.86 -6.94
C ASP A 382 1.81 -9.85 -6.26
N THR A 383 2.30 -10.97 -5.72
CA THR A 383 1.45 -11.89 -4.93
C THR A 383 0.96 -11.26 -3.63
N ALA A 384 1.81 -10.56 -2.86
CA ALA A 384 1.38 -9.91 -1.62
C ALA A 384 0.41 -8.75 -1.88
N MET A 385 0.70 -7.94 -2.89
CA MET A 385 -0.14 -6.83 -3.30
C MET A 385 -1.49 -7.31 -3.85
N GLY A 386 -1.48 -8.27 -4.78
CA GLY A 386 -2.68 -8.90 -5.32
C GLY A 386 -3.53 -9.55 -4.23
N PHE A 387 -2.93 -10.32 -3.32
CA PHE A 387 -3.62 -10.92 -2.17
C PHE A 387 -4.34 -9.87 -1.32
N ARG A 388 -3.64 -8.79 -0.96
CA ARG A 388 -4.19 -7.71 -0.14
C ARG A 388 -5.32 -6.98 -0.86
N VAL A 389 -5.12 -6.61 -2.11
CA VAL A 389 -6.13 -5.93 -2.94
C VAL A 389 -7.36 -6.80 -3.10
N LEU A 390 -7.22 -8.08 -3.46
CA LEU A 390 -8.33 -9.01 -3.61
C LEU A 390 -9.12 -9.17 -2.30
N ARG A 391 -8.42 -9.47 -1.19
CA ARG A 391 -9.06 -9.63 0.12
C ARG A 391 -9.79 -8.37 0.58
N MET A 392 -9.19 -7.19 0.42
CA MET A 392 -9.82 -5.92 0.81
C MET A 392 -11.02 -5.51 -0.06
N HIS A 393 -11.31 -6.23 -1.16
CA HIS A 393 -12.53 -6.08 -1.95
C HIS A 393 -13.47 -7.30 -1.85
N GLY A 394 -13.26 -8.20 -0.88
CA GLY A 394 -14.15 -9.33 -0.56
C GLY A 394 -13.88 -10.62 -1.34
N TYR A 395 -12.81 -10.71 -2.13
CA TYR A 395 -12.50 -11.91 -2.90
C TYR A 395 -11.90 -13.01 -2.03
N GLU A 396 -12.37 -14.25 -2.21
CA GLU A 396 -11.89 -15.42 -1.47
C GLU A 396 -10.47 -15.81 -1.89
N VAL A 397 -9.47 -15.30 -1.17
CA VAL A 397 -8.06 -15.63 -1.37
C VAL A 397 -7.44 -16.30 -0.15
N THR A 398 -6.89 -17.50 -0.36
CA THR A 398 -6.21 -18.29 0.66
C THR A 398 -4.75 -17.85 0.84
N PRO A 399 -4.22 -17.76 2.08
CA PRO A 399 -2.85 -17.33 2.32
C PRO A 399 -1.80 -18.40 1.99
N ASP A 400 -2.22 -19.61 1.60
CA ASP A 400 -1.34 -20.70 1.19
C ASP A 400 -0.46 -20.36 -0.03
N VAL A 401 -0.83 -19.35 -0.82
CA VAL A 401 -0.01 -18.78 -1.92
C VAL A 401 1.39 -18.36 -1.47
N PHE A 402 1.55 -17.99 -0.19
CA PHE A 402 2.82 -17.54 0.36
C PHE A 402 3.80 -18.68 0.69
N ARG A 403 3.35 -19.94 0.75
CA ARG A 403 4.17 -21.09 1.19
C ARG A 403 5.36 -21.40 0.28
N GLN A 404 5.29 -21.06 -1.00
CA GLN A 404 6.41 -21.26 -1.94
C GLN A 404 7.56 -20.26 -1.73
N PHE A 405 7.26 -19.11 -1.13
CA PHE A 405 8.21 -18.06 -0.81
C PHE A 405 8.77 -18.19 0.62
N GLU A 406 8.09 -18.96 1.47
CA GLU A 406 8.56 -19.31 2.81
C GLU A 406 9.60 -20.44 2.75
N LYS A 407 10.70 -20.26 3.47
CA LYS A 407 11.66 -21.32 3.75
C LYS A 407 12.37 -21.05 5.07
N ASP A 408 12.40 -22.08 5.94
CA ASP A 408 13.11 -22.09 7.22
C ASP A 408 12.74 -20.90 8.13
N GLY A 409 11.50 -20.39 8.04
CA GLY A 409 11.02 -19.21 8.78
C GLY A 409 11.42 -17.86 8.15
N THR A 410 11.85 -17.85 6.90
CA THR A 410 12.22 -16.66 6.12
C THR A 410 11.44 -16.57 4.83
N PHE A 411 11.22 -15.36 4.31
CA PHE A 411 10.53 -15.15 3.03
C PHE A 411 11.49 -14.59 1.98
N VAL A 412 11.29 -14.94 0.71
CA VAL A 412 12.12 -14.50 -0.43
C VAL A 412 11.26 -14.03 -1.61
N CYS A 413 11.81 -13.17 -2.46
CA CYS A 413 11.09 -12.60 -3.60
C CYS A 413 10.65 -13.63 -4.64
N PHE A 414 11.45 -14.69 -4.85
CA PHE A 414 11.18 -15.74 -5.83
C PHE A 414 11.46 -17.11 -5.22
N ALA A 415 10.57 -18.08 -5.48
CA ALA A 415 10.73 -19.45 -4.99
C ALA A 415 12.08 -20.06 -5.41
N GLY A 416 12.76 -20.72 -4.46
CA GLY A 416 14.07 -21.33 -4.69
C GLY A 416 15.27 -20.36 -4.76
N GLN A 417 15.07 -19.06 -4.56
CA GLN A 417 16.13 -18.04 -4.55
C GLN A 417 16.38 -17.50 -3.13
N SER A 418 17.33 -16.57 -2.99
CA SER A 418 17.67 -15.92 -1.71
C SER A 418 17.46 -14.40 -1.71
N THR A 419 16.81 -13.87 -2.75
CA THR A 419 16.62 -12.43 -2.95
C THR A 419 15.56 -11.88 -1.99
N GLN A 420 15.84 -10.75 -1.34
CA GLN A 420 14.93 -10.05 -0.43
C GLN A 420 14.97 -8.55 -0.74
N ALA A 421 13.87 -8.03 -1.28
CA ALA A 421 13.66 -6.61 -1.57
C ALA A 421 13.12 -5.87 -0.34
N VAL A 422 13.28 -4.55 -0.25
CA VAL A 422 12.59 -3.73 0.74
C VAL A 422 11.13 -3.56 0.35
N THR A 423 10.83 -3.32 -0.94
CA THR A 423 9.48 -3.24 -1.51
C THR A 423 8.69 -4.54 -1.27
N GLY A 424 9.15 -5.67 -1.80
CA GLY A 424 8.47 -6.96 -1.64
C GLY A 424 8.25 -7.38 -0.18
N MET A 425 9.16 -7.04 0.74
CA MET A 425 8.95 -7.30 2.17
C MET A 425 8.02 -6.28 2.83
N PHE A 426 8.01 -5.02 2.40
CA PHE A 426 7.02 -4.00 2.82
C PHE A 426 5.61 -4.38 2.40
N ASN A 427 5.41 -4.88 1.18
CA ASN A 427 4.09 -5.30 0.73
C ASN A 427 3.66 -6.64 1.33
N LEU A 428 4.59 -7.58 1.58
CA LEU A 428 4.31 -8.74 2.44
C LEU A 428 3.85 -8.32 3.84
N TYR A 429 4.51 -7.32 4.45
CA TYR A 429 4.11 -6.78 5.75
C TYR A 429 2.71 -6.15 5.72
N ARG A 430 2.39 -5.36 4.69
CA ARG A 430 1.05 -4.77 4.49
C ARG A 430 -0.02 -5.85 4.29
N ALA A 431 0.26 -6.85 3.46
CA ALA A 431 -0.63 -7.99 3.20
C ALA A 431 -0.87 -8.85 4.44
N SER A 432 0.19 -9.13 5.21
CA SER A 432 0.11 -9.95 6.42
C SER A 432 -0.76 -9.36 7.53
N GLN A 433 -1.10 -8.06 7.47
CA GLN A 433 -1.96 -7.41 8.46
C GLN A 433 -3.47 -7.58 8.16
N THR A 434 -3.84 -8.04 6.96
CA THR A 434 -5.23 -8.44 6.64
C THR A 434 -5.53 -9.90 6.99
N LEU A 435 -4.76 -10.49 7.92
CA LEU A 435 -4.97 -11.87 8.35
C LEU A 435 -6.31 -12.09 9.06
N TYR A 436 -6.85 -13.27 8.83
CA TYR A 436 -7.96 -13.84 9.59
C TYR A 436 -7.42 -14.73 10.72
N PRO A 437 -8.24 -15.08 11.73
CA PRO A 437 -7.83 -16.02 12.77
C PRO A 437 -7.36 -17.36 12.18
N GLU A 438 -6.37 -17.97 12.83
CA GLU A 438 -5.73 -19.24 12.47
C GLU A 438 -4.81 -19.26 11.23
N GLU A 439 -4.69 -18.16 10.47
CA GLU A 439 -3.83 -18.06 9.27
C GLU A 439 -2.32 -17.95 9.58
N ARG A 440 -1.74 -19.04 10.12
CA ARG A 440 -0.35 -19.08 10.64
C ARG A 440 0.71 -18.51 9.70
N ILE A 441 0.63 -18.82 8.40
CA ILE A 441 1.61 -18.34 7.40
C ILE A 441 1.65 -16.80 7.32
N LEU A 442 0.54 -16.10 7.59
CA LEU A 442 0.52 -14.64 7.70
C LEU A 442 1.03 -14.13 9.05
N VAL A 443 0.87 -14.89 10.14
CA VAL A 443 1.51 -14.56 11.43
C VAL A 443 3.03 -14.63 11.29
N ASP A 444 3.54 -15.68 10.65
CA ASP A 444 4.96 -15.84 10.36
C ASP A 444 5.46 -14.78 9.36
N ALA A 445 4.69 -14.45 8.31
CA ALA A 445 5.00 -13.36 7.39
C ALA A 445 5.02 -11.98 8.06
N LYS A 446 4.04 -11.63 8.89
CA LYS A 446 3.97 -10.38 9.68
C LYS A 446 5.19 -10.24 10.56
N LYS A 447 5.55 -11.31 11.27
CA LYS A 447 6.72 -11.37 12.13
C LYS A 447 8.04 -11.25 11.34
N PHE A 448 8.20 -11.98 10.24
CA PHE A 448 9.42 -11.94 9.44
C PHE A 448 9.63 -10.57 8.81
N SER A 449 8.63 -10.07 8.09
CA SER A 449 8.73 -8.82 7.34
C SER A 449 8.89 -7.59 8.23
N TYR A 450 8.17 -7.50 9.36
CA TYR A 450 8.39 -6.45 10.36
C TYR A 450 9.86 -6.42 10.84
N ASN A 451 10.39 -7.57 11.29
CA ASN A 451 11.78 -7.66 11.77
C ASN A 451 12.81 -7.35 10.67
N TYR A 452 12.53 -7.73 9.41
CA TYR A 452 13.38 -7.36 8.27
C TYR A 452 13.40 -5.84 8.04
N LEU A 453 12.23 -5.21 8.00
CA LEU A 453 12.07 -3.78 7.73
C LEU A 453 12.64 -2.92 8.87
N THR A 454 12.37 -3.24 10.15
CA THR A 454 12.98 -2.55 11.30
C THR A 454 14.51 -2.70 11.31
N LYS A 455 15.03 -3.87 10.94
CA LYS A 455 16.48 -4.09 10.79
C LYS A 455 17.07 -3.25 9.65
N LYS A 456 16.37 -3.10 8.53
CA LYS A 456 16.79 -2.21 7.42
C LYS A 456 16.73 -0.73 7.85
N GLN A 457 15.65 -0.29 8.49
CA GLN A 457 15.46 1.06 9.01
C GLN A 457 16.56 1.46 10.01
N SER A 458 16.83 0.62 11.01
CA SER A 458 17.83 0.88 12.06
C SER A 458 19.28 0.99 11.56
N ARG A 459 19.52 0.67 10.28
CA ARG A 459 20.83 0.73 9.61
C ARG A 459 20.89 1.75 8.48
N ASN A 460 19.81 2.48 8.22
CA ASN A 460 19.65 3.33 7.04
C ASN A 460 19.80 2.56 5.71
N GLU A 461 19.40 1.28 5.69
CA GLU A 461 19.41 0.39 4.50
C GLU A 461 18.02 0.35 3.80
N LEU A 462 17.15 1.35 3.98
CA LEU A 462 15.84 1.43 3.30
C LEU A 462 15.96 2.00 1.87
N LEU A 463 16.80 1.33 1.08
CA LEU A 463 16.92 1.47 -0.37
C LEU A 463 16.38 0.18 -1.01
N ASP A 464 15.89 0.26 -2.24
CA ASP A 464 15.35 -0.90 -2.95
C ASP A 464 16.03 -1.14 -4.30
N LYS A 465 16.06 -2.41 -4.70
CA LYS A 465 16.70 -2.84 -5.94
C LYS A 465 15.81 -2.67 -7.19
N TRP A 466 14.51 -2.44 -7.01
CA TRP A 466 13.52 -2.46 -8.09
C TRP A 466 12.86 -1.08 -8.32
N ILE A 467 13.05 -0.12 -7.40
CA ILE A 467 12.52 1.25 -7.54
C ILE A 467 13.42 2.29 -6.85
N ILE A 468 13.64 3.41 -7.54
CA ILE A 468 14.14 4.67 -7.01
C ILE A 468 12.90 5.52 -6.73
N ALA A 469 12.38 5.39 -5.51
CA ALA A 469 11.19 6.11 -5.05
C ALA A 469 11.55 7.33 -4.20
N LYS A 470 10.74 8.39 -4.26
CA LYS A 470 10.97 9.68 -3.59
C LYS A 470 11.17 9.58 -2.06
N ASP A 471 10.35 8.81 -1.34
CA ASP A 471 10.51 8.61 0.13
C ASP A 471 10.09 7.21 0.60
N LEU A 472 10.75 6.17 0.06
CA LEU A 472 10.62 4.80 0.59
C LEU A 472 10.92 4.69 2.10
N PRO A 473 11.92 5.41 2.68
CA PRO A 473 12.14 5.39 4.12
C PRO A 473 10.94 5.89 4.94
N GLY A 474 10.24 6.93 4.47
CA GLY A 474 9.01 7.43 5.05
C GLY A 474 7.82 6.49 4.88
N GLU A 475 7.65 5.87 3.72
CA GLU A 475 6.59 4.86 3.49
C GLU A 475 6.72 3.68 4.45
N VAL A 476 7.91 3.10 4.54
CA VAL A 476 8.21 1.98 5.45
C VAL A 476 8.13 2.44 6.91
N GLY A 477 8.65 3.63 7.22
CA GLY A 477 8.60 4.21 8.56
C GLY A 477 7.18 4.39 9.06
N TYR A 478 6.27 4.93 8.23
CA TYR A 478 4.86 5.08 8.58
C TYR A 478 4.20 3.74 8.93
N ALA A 479 4.43 2.68 8.13
CA ALA A 479 3.81 1.38 8.39
C ALA A 479 4.41 0.63 9.60
N LEU A 480 5.68 0.90 9.95
CA LEU A 480 6.31 0.36 11.17
C LEU A 480 5.86 1.09 12.43
N ASP A 481 5.69 2.42 12.36
CA ASP A 481 5.17 3.24 13.48
C ASP A 481 3.66 3.01 13.68
N ILE A 482 2.88 2.96 12.59
CA ILE A 482 1.40 2.89 12.57
C ILE A 482 0.94 1.60 11.87
N PRO A 483 0.51 0.56 12.61
CA PRO A 483 -0.03 -0.67 12.01
C PRO A 483 -1.38 -0.41 11.33
N TRP A 484 -1.80 -1.29 10.42
CA TRP A 484 -3.02 -1.12 9.63
C TRP A 484 -4.32 -0.99 10.46
N TYR A 485 -4.36 -1.57 11.67
CA TYR A 485 -5.47 -1.38 12.62
C TYR A 485 -5.51 0.03 13.24
N ALA A 486 -4.38 0.76 13.26
CA ALA A 486 -4.29 2.16 13.68
C ALA A 486 -4.30 3.15 12.49
N SER A 487 -4.01 2.70 11.26
CA SER A 487 -3.90 3.59 10.10
C SER A 487 -5.26 4.16 9.69
N LEU A 488 -5.53 5.41 10.04
CA LEU A 488 -6.77 6.13 9.66
C LEU A 488 -6.65 6.67 8.22
N PRO A 489 -7.71 6.60 7.38
CA PRO A 489 -7.69 6.99 5.97
C PRO A 489 -6.97 8.31 5.65
N ARG A 490 -7.35 9.44 6.26
CA ARG A 490 -6.68 10.73 6.00
C ARG A 490 -5.28 10.80 6.59
N LEU A 491 -4.95 10.04 7.64
CA LEU A 491 -3.60 10.01 8.20
C LEU A 491 -2.63 9.32 7.22
N GLU A 492 -3.02 8.17 6.66
CA GLU A 492 -2.24 7.48 5.63
C GLU A 492 -2.10 8.34 4.37
N THR A 493 -3.20 8.93 3.88
CA THR A 493 -3.17 9.84 2.72
C THR A 493 -2.33 11.09 2.96
N ARG A 494 -2.44 11.73 4.12
CA ARG A 494 -1.70 12.97 4.44
C ARG A 494 -0.18 12.73 4.46
N CYS A 495 0.28 11.56 4.88
CA CYS A 495 1.67 11.15 4.74
C CYS A 495 2.00 10.73 3.30
N TYR A 496 1.14 9.96 2.63
CA TYR A 496 1.48 9.40 1.32
C TYR A 496 1.55 10.44 0.19
N ILE A 497 0.78 11.53 0.24
CA ILE A 497 0.90 12.63 -0.73
C ILE A 497 2.28 13.32 -0.63
N GLU A 498 2.89 13.36 0.56
CA GLU A 498 4.28 13.83 0.71
C GLU A 498 5.30 12.82 0.16
N GLN A 499 5.01 11.52 0.21
CA GLN A 499 5.95 10.43 -0.08
C GLN A 499 5.96 10.01 -1.56
N TYR A 500 4.81 9.99 -2.22
CA TYR A 500 4.66 9.61 -3.63
C TYR A 500 5.44 10.55 -4.56
N GLY A 501 6.24 9.99 -5.49
CA GLY A 501 7.07 10.75 -6.42
C GLY A 501 6.36 11.25 -7.67
N GLY A 502 5.11 10.86 -7.90
CA GLY A 502 4.41 11.25 -9.12
C GLY A 502 5.13 10.67 -10.34
N GLU A 503 5.49 11.52 -11.31
CA GLU A 503 6.23 11.08 -12.51
C GLU A 503 7.74 10.86 -12.28
N ASP A 504 8.30 11.32 -11.17
CA ASP A 504 9.74 11.22 -10.87
C ASP A 504 10.18 9.80 -10.48
N ASP A 505 9.31 9.01 -9.84
CA ASP A 505 9.60 7.63 -9.40
C ASP A 505 10.08 6.75 -10.58
N VAL A 506 11.23 6.07 -10.42
CA VAL A 506 11.86 5.27 -11.50
C VAL A 506 11.97 3.81 -11.11
N TRP A 507 11.48 2.91 -11.95
CA TRP A 507 11.60 1.47 -11.74
C TRP A 507 12.90 0.93 -12.36
N ILE A 508 13.49 -0.08 -11.73
CA ILE A 508 14.80 -0.65 -12.10
C ILE A 508 14.59 -2.04 -12.70
N GLY A 509 14.61 -2.11 -14.03
CA GLY A 509 14.58 -3.34 -14.82
C GLY A 509 15.98 -3.78 -15.26
N LYS A 510 16.08 -4.41 -16.44
CA LYS A 510 17.37 -4.51 -17.17
C LYS A 510 17.91 -3.13 -17.57
N THR A 511 17.02 -2.15 -17.67
CA THR A 511 17.26 -0.71 -17.76
C THR A 511 16.33 0.02 -16.81
N LEU A 512 16.55 1.31 -16.57
CA LEU A 512 15.54 2.14 -15.93
C LEU A 512 14.25 2.16 -16.78
N TYR A 513 13.09 2.26 -16.13
CA TYR A 513 11.80 2.42 -16.79
C TYR A 513 10.77 3.19 -15.95
N ARG A 514 9.72 3.69 -16.60
CA ARG A 514 8.59 4.41 -16.01
C ARG A 514 7.27 3.75 -16.40
N MET A 515 6.26 3.93 -15.56
CA MET A 515 4.95 3.28 -15.63
C MET A 515 3.87 4.36 -15.55
N GLY A 516 3.38 4.84 -16.69
CA GLY A 516 2.54 6.07 -16.76
C GLY A 516 1.28 5.99 -15.91
N ASN A 517 0.59 4.85 -15.91
CA ASN A 517 -0.64 4.63 -15.14
C ASN A 517 -0.39 4.23 -13.66
N VAL A 518 0.85 4.33 -13.17
CA VAL A 518 1.23 4.03 -11.77
C VAL A 518 2.00 5.19 -11.11
N SER A 519 2.85 5.87 -11.89
CA SER A 519 3.76 6.92 -11.46
C SER A 519 3.56 8.14 -12.37
N ASN A 520 2.64 9.03 -11.99
CA ASN A 520 2.35 10.28 -12.70
C ASN A 520 1.90 11.42 -11.75
N ASN A 521 2.09 12.66 -12.23
CA ASN A 521 1.71 13.87 -11.51
C ASN A 521 0.19 14.16 -11.54
N THR A 522 -0.58 13.59 -12.48
CA THR A 522 -2.04 13.75 -12.53
C THR A 522 -2.72 13.20 -11.28
N TYR A 523 -2.27 12.04 -10.78
CA TYR A 523 -2.75 11.48 -9.51
C TYR A 523 -2.31 12.33 -8.30
N LEU A 524 -1.08 12.85 -8.32
CA LEU A 524 -0.52 13.64 -7.21
C LEU A 524 -1.26 14.97 -7.04
N GLU A 525 -1.42 15.75 -8.11
CA GLU A 525 -2.06 17.06 -8.06
C GLU A 525 -3.58 16.95 -7.82
N MET A 526 -4.24 15.91 -8.36
CA MET A 526 -5.62 15.58 -7.99
C MET A 526 -5.74 15.29 -6.49
N ALA A 527 -4.81 14.52 -5.91
CA ALA A 527 -4.84 14.17 -4.50
C ALA A 527 -4.58 15.37 -3.57
N LYS A 528 -3.65 16.26 -3.92
CA LYS A 528 -3.44 17.53 -3.20
C LYS A 528 -4.71 18.39 -3.21
N LEU A 529 -5.31 18.56 -4.40
CA LEU A 529 -6.52 19.38 -4.58
C LEU A 529 -7.71 18.77 -3.81
N ASP A 530 -7.93 17.46 -3.89
CA ASP A 530 -8.97 16.75 -3.14
C ASP A 530 -8.75 16.87 -1.62
N TYR A 531 -7.52 16.66 -1.16
CA TYR A 531 -7.18 16.74 0.25
C TYR A 531 -7.45 18.14 0.81
N ASN A 532 -6.96 19.18 0.13
CA ASN A 532 -7.14 20.58 0.55
C ASN A 532 -8.62 21.02 0.49
N ASN A 533 -9.41 20.49 -0.44
CA ASN A 533 -10.86 20.70 -0.50
C ASN A 533 -11.57 20.08 0.72
N CYS A 534 -11.26 18.83 1.06
CA CYS A 534 -11.80 18.19 2.26
C CYS A 534 -11.39 18.95 3.53
N LEU A 535 -10.11 19.32 3.63
CA LEU A 535 -9.53 20.06 4.75
C LEU A 535 -10.23 21.39 5.03
N ALA A 536 -10.47 22.22 4.00
CA ALA A 536 -11.15 23.51 4.17
C ALA A 536 -12.60 23.34 4.70
N MET A 537 -13.28 22.28 4.25
CA MET A 537 -14.62 21.91 4.74
C MET A 537 -14.56 21.37 6.17
N HIS A 538 -13.55 20.54 6.52
CA HIS A 538 -13.33 20.08 7.89
C HIS A 538 -13.01 21.22 8.87
N GLN A 539 -12.33 22.28 8.42
CA GLN A 539 -12.06 23.47 9.24
C GLN A 539 -13.33 24.30 9.48
N LEU A 540 -14.21 24.42 8.49
CA LEU A 540 -15.52 25.05 8.66
C LEU A 540 -16.41 24.25 9.64
N GLU A 541 -16.41 22.92 9.52
CA GLU A 541 -17.09 22.01 10.45
C GLU A 541 -16.54 22.09 11.87
N TRP A 542 -15.21 22.15 12.04
CA TRP A 542 -14.57 22.32 13.33
C TRP A 542 -15.05 23.59 14.04
N ASN A 543 -15.12 24.73 13.34
CA ASN A 543 -15.66 25.97 13.89
C ASN A 543 -17.12 25.82 14.35
N ASN A 544 -17.96 25.08 13.60
CA ASN A 544 -19.34 24.79 14.01
C ASN A 544 -19.40 23.87 15.24
N MET A 545 -18.50 22.88 15.35
CA MET A 545 -18.39 21.99 16.52
C MET A 545 -17.98 22.75 17.79
N GLN A 546 -17.06 23.72 17.68
CA GLN A 546 -16.69 24.59 18.79
C GLN A 546 -17.88 25.46 19.25
N GLN A 547 -18.67 25.98 18.32
CA GLN A 547 -19.87 26.77 18.62
C GLN A 547 -20.94 25.92 19.33
N TRP A 548 -21.28 24.73 18.80
CA TRP A 548 -22.20 23.76 19.43
C TRP A 548 -21.77 23.42 20.88
N TYR A 549 -20.49 23.14 21.09
CA TYR A 549 -19.94 22.80 22.40
C TYR A 549 -20.16 23.90 23.46
N VAL A 550 -20.07 25.18 23.07
CA VAL A 550 -20.35 26.34 23.94
C VAL A 550 -21.85 26.55 24.14
N ASP A 551 -22.64 26.57 23.06
CA ASP A 551 -24.08 26.87 23.10
C ASP A 551 -24.87 25.83 23.93
N PHE A 552 -24.47 24.56 23.84
CA PHE A 552 -25.07 23.45 24.59
C PHE A 552 -24.44 23.30 25.99
N GLY A 553 -23.45 24.14 26.33
CA GLY A 553 -22.83 24.23 27.65
C GLY A 553 -21.97 23.02 28.04
N ILE A 554 -21.51 22.21 27.08
CA ILE A 554 -20.81 20.94 27.31
C ILE A 554 -19.58 21.10 28.21
N GLU A 555 -18.88 22.24 28.09
CA GLU A 555 -17.73 22.64 28.93
C GLU A 555 -17.99 22.64 30.45
N LYS A 556 -19.25 22.63 30.88
CA LYS A 556 -19.66 22.71 32.29
C LYS A 556 -19.78 21.34 32.95
N PHE A 557 -19.75 20.25 32.18
CA PHE A 557 -20.22 18.93 32.62
C PHE A 557 -19.11 17.88 32.81
N GLY A 558 -17.82 18.23 32.75
CA GLY A 558 -16.79 17.26 33.12
C GLY A 558 -15.36 17.62 32.73
N THR A 559 -14.51 16.59 32.64
CA THR A 559 -13.10 16.66 32.26
C THR A 559 -12.85 16.80 30.76
N ASN A 560 -13.92 16.84 29.95
CA ASN A 560 -13.82 17.11 28.52
C ASN A 560 -13.41 18.56 28.30
N ASP A 561 -12.14 18.78 27.99
CA ASP A 561 -11.61 20.04 27.52
C ASP A 561 -11.79 20.19 26.00
N ILE A 562 -11.38 21.35 25.46
CA ILE A 562 -11.41 21.63 24.02
C ILE A 562 -10.54 20.63 23.22
N THR A 563 -9.51 20.05 23.83
CA THR A 563 -8.68 18.99 23.24
C THR A 563 -9.45 17.68 23.11
N SER A 564 -10.31 17.33 24.07
CA SER A 564 -11.16 16.14 24.03
C SER A 564 -12.25 16.25 22.95
N LEU A 565 -12.81 17.45 22.75
CA LEU A 565 -13.66 17.79 21.59
C LEU A 565 -12.88 17.64 20.27
N LEU A 566 -11.66 18.19 20.19
CA LEU A 566 -10.82 18.16 18.99
C LEU A 566 -10.39 16.74 18.61
N VAL A 567 -10.01 15.90 19.57
CA VAL A 567 -9.70 14.48 19.35
C VAL A 567 -10.94 13.74 18.83
N SER A 568 -12.12 13.96 19.43
CA SER A 568 -13.35 13.31 19.01
C SER A 568 -13.75 13.69 17.58
N TYR A 569 -13.61 14.96 17.21
CA TYR A 569 -13.84 15.44 15.86
C TYR A 569 -12.78 14.90 14.86
N TYR A 570 -11.50 14.92 15.25
CA TYR A 570 -10.40 14.36 14.44
C TYR A 570 -10.60 12.89 14.12
N LEU A 571 -11.02 12.06 15.09
CA LEU A 571 -11.20 10.63 14.85
C LEU A 571 -12.32 10.36 13.83
N ALA A 572 -13.38 11.17 13.83
CA ALA A 572 -14.40 11.11 12.79
C ALA A 572 -13.88 11.64 11.44
N ALA A 573 -13.29 12.83 11.41
CA ALA A 573 -12.81 13.51 10.19
C ALA A 573 -11.65 12.79 9.48
N ALA A 574 -10.79 12.10 10.23
CA ALA A 574 -9.70 11.31 9.66
C ALA A 574 -10.18 9.96 9.08
N SER A 575 -11.42 9.57 9.35
CA SER A 575 -11.99 8.25 9.04
C SER A 575 -13.08 8.32 7.98
N ILE A 576 -14.09 9.17 8.17
CA ILE A 576 -15.14 9.50 7.20
C ILE A 576 -14.89 10.95 6.81
N PHE A 577 -14.15 11.16 5.72
CA PHE A 577 -13.53 12.45 5.38
C PHE A 577 -14.27 13.18 4.25
N GLU A 578 -15.15 12.47 3.56
CA GLU A 578 -15.88 12.91 2.38
C GLU A 578 -16.76 14.14 2.67
N PRO A 579 -16.79 15.17 1.80
CA PRO A 579 -17.70 16.31 1.93
C PRO A 579 -19.17 15.91 1.99
N GLU A 580 -19.57 14.91 1.20
CA GLU A 580 -20.91 14.35 1.17
C GLU A 580 -21.33 13.68 2.49
N MET A 581 -20.39 13.15 3.27
CA MET A 581 -20.62 12.44 4.54
C MET A 581 -20.51 13.35 5.79
N SER A 582 -20.88 14.64 5.62
CA SER A 582 -20.76 15.68 6.67
C SER A 582 -21.59 15.40 7.91
N ARG A 583 -22.84 14.97 7.75
CA ARG A 583 -23.78 14.81 8.86
C ARG A 583 -23.44 13.59 9.70
N GLU A 584 -22.95 12.53 9.07
CA GLU A 584 -22.46 11.29 9.66
C GLU A 584 -21.23 11.56 10.52
N ARG A 585 -20.25 12.31 9.98
CA ARG A 585 -19.05 12.75 10.70
C ARG A 585 -19.38 13.64 11.91
N ILE A 586 -20.25 14.63 11.73
CA ILE A 586 -20.70 15.53 12.81
C ILE A 586 -21.50 14.75 13.88
N ALA A 587 -22.43 13.89 13.49
CA ALA A 587 -23.22 13.07 14.40
C ALA A 587 -22.34 12.11 15.21
N TRP A 588 -21.32 11.49 14.59
CA TRP A 588 -20.34 10.65 15.27
C TRP A 588 -19.50 11.46 16.28
N ALA A 589 -18.97 12.62 15.88
CA ALA A 589 -18.20 13.49 16.76
C ALA A 589 -19.03 13.96 17.98
N LYS A 590 -20.24 14.48 17.75
CA LYS A 590 -21.17 14.91 18.82
C LYS A 590 -21.58 13.75 19.72
N THR A 591 -21.87 12.58 19.16
CA THR A 591 -22.23 11.36 19.92
C THR A 591 -21.09 10.92 20.84
N THR A 592 -19.85 10.89 20.33
CA THR A 592 -18.66 10.52 21.10
C THR A 592 -18.47 11.47 22.28
N VAL A 593 -18.57 12.78 22.05
CA VAL A 593 -18.46 13.80 23.11
C VAL A 593 -19.60 13.68 24.13
N LEU A 594 -20.83 13.41 23.72
CA LEU A 594 -21.96 13.23 24.64
C LEU A 594 -21.80 11.97 25.51
N VAL A 595 -21.31 10.85 24.94
CA VAL A 595 -20.99 9.63 25.70
C VAL A 595 -19.88 9.88 26.73
N ASP A 596 -18.76 10.46 26.30
CA ASP A 596 -17.63 10.80 27.19
C ASP A 596 -18.04 11.87 28.24
N THR A 597 -19.03 12.71 27.95
CA THR A 597 -19.59 13.71 28.90
C THR A 597 -20.52 13.09 29.92
N ILE A 598 -21.45 12.21 29.51
CA ILE A 598 -22.41 11.56 30.43
C ILE A 598 -21.68 10.65 31.42
N THR A 599 -20.71 9.87 30.96
CA THR A 599 -19.85 9.04 31.83
C THR A 599 -19.05 9.92 32.80
N SER A 600 -18.27 10.87 32.29
CA SER A 600 -17.44 11.77 33.11
C SER A 600 -18.25 12.57 34.13
N PHE A 601 -19.45 13.07 33.78
CA PHE A 601 -20.29 13.86 34.68
C PHE A 601 -20.73 13.04 35.90
N PHE A 602 -21.28 11.84 35.68
CA PHE A 602 -21.81 11.01 36.75
C PHE A 602 -20.70 10.48 37.67
N ASP A 603 -19.58 10.05 37.09
CA ASP A 603 -18.48 9.44 37.85
C ASP A 603 -17.68 10.50 38.64
N SER A 604 -17.44 11.69 38.07
CA SER A 604 -16.78 12.79 38.79
C SER A 604 -17.67 13.41 39.88
N SER A 605 -18.98 13.52 39.62
CA SER A 605 -19.98 13.99 40.59
C SER A 605 -20.34 12.94 41.65
N LYS A 606 -19.90 11.68 41.47
CA LYS A 606 -20.18 10.53 42.35
C LYS A 606 -21.68 10.30 42.56
N LEU A 607 -22.45 10.45 41.47
CA LEU A 607 -23.88 10.22 41.47
C LEU A 607 -24.20 8.72 41.63
N LEU A 608 -25.34 8.41 42.22
CA LEU A 608 -25.74 7.06 42.58
C LEU A 608 -26.45 6.36 41.42
N ASN A 609 -26.59 5.04 41.53
CA ASN A 609 -27.44 4.27 40.60
C ASN A 609 -28.95 4.58 40.76
N GLU A 610 -29.33 5.47 41.68
CA GLU A 610 -30.65 6.13 41.68
C GLU A 610 -30.70 7.29 40.70
N ASP A 611 -29.66 8.13 40.66
CA ASP A 611 -29.53 9.23 39.69
C ASP A 611 -29.40 8.70 38.25
N ARG A 612 -28.62 7.62 38.03
CA ARG A 612 -28.51 6.99 36.70
C ARG A 612 -29.88 6.51 36.20
N ARG A 613 -30.68 5.83 37.06
CA ARG A 613 -32.06 5.43 36.73
C ARG A 613 -32.97 6.62 36.44
N ALA A 614 -32.91 7.67 37.28
CA ALA A 614 -33.69 8.89 37.08
C ALA A 614 -33.35 9.60 35.75
N PHE A 615 -32.09 9.56 35.32
CA PHE A 615 -31.65 10.05 34.00
C PHE A 615 -32.26 9.23 32.85
N VAL A 616 -32.20 7.89 32.90
CA VAL A 616 -32.79 7.05 31.83
C VAL A 616 -34.31 7.21 31.75
N ASP A 617 -35.01 7.27 32.88
CA ASP A 617 -36.47 7.49 32.88
C ASP A 617 -36.83 8.92 32.45
N ALA A 618 -36.01 9.92 32.74
CA ALA A 618 -36.13 11.26 32.18
C ALA A 618 -35.83 11.30 30.66
N PHE A 619 -34.95 10.44 30.15
CA PHE A 619 -34.73 10.28 28.70
C PHE A 619 -35.96 9.71 28.00
N ARG A 620 -36.53 8.62 28.54
CA ARG A 620 -37.79 7.99 28.08
C ARG A 620 -38.98 8.96 28.10
N ASN A 621 -39.03 9.87 29.08
CA ASN A 621 -40.13 10.80 29.23
C ASN A 621 -40.19 11.84 28.10
N LYS A 622 -41.24 11.77 27.27
CA LYS A 622 -41.53 12.70 26.16
C LYS A 622 -41.99 14.10 26.62
N SER A 623 -42.30 14.28 27.90
CA SER A 623 -42.74 15.55 28.50
C SER A 623 -41.69 16.18 29.43
N PHE A 624 -40.41 15.90 29.20
CA PHE A 624 -39.30 16.52 29.92
C PHE A 624 -39.24 18.05 29.68
N SER A 625 -39.18 18.84 30.75
CA SER A 625 -39.08 20.30 30.67
C SER A 625 -37.67 20.74 30.32
N LYS A 626 -37.51 21.65 29.33
CA LYS A 626 -36.25 22.36 29.07
C LYS A 626 -35.95 23.48 30.07
N GLN A 627 -36.92 23.87 30.90
CA GLN A 627 -36.72 24.89 31.95
C GLN A 627 -36.43 24.23 33.30
N PRO A 628 -35.42 24.74 34.05
CA PRO A 628 -35.02 24.17 35.33
C PRO A 628 -36.07 24.40 36.43
N SER A 629 -36.21 23.40 37.29
CA SER A 629 -37.12 23.42 38.44
C SER A 629 -36.44 24.03 39.69
N LYS A 630 -37.23 24.51 40.66
CA LYS A 630 -36.71 24.97 41.98
C LYS A 630 -36.02 23.86 42.78
N LYS A 631 -36.23 22.60 42.40
CA LYS A 631 -35.32 21.48 42.64
C LYS A 631 -34.94 20.94 41.28
N CYS A 632 -33.74 21.26 40.81
CA CYS A 632 -33.20 20.75 39.56
C CYS A 632 -32.24 19.61 39.88
N GLU A 633 -32.35 18.49 39.18
CA GLU A 633 -31.40 17.39 39.34
C GLU A 633 -30.03 17.79 38.76
N PRO A 634 -28.89 17.35 39.34
CA PRO A 634 -27.56 17.79 38.90
C PRO A 634 -27.30 17.57 37.40
N TRP A 635 -27.83 16.48 36.86
CA TRP A 635 -27.71 16.07 35.46
C TRP A 635 -28.72 16.73 34.51
N HIS A 636 -29.60 17.63 34.99
CA HIS A 636 -30.68 18.20 34.18
C HIS A 636 -30.18 18.90 32.91
N GLU A 637 -29.11 19.70 33.02
CA GLU A 637 -28.54 20.42 31.87
C GLU A 637 -27.89 19.46 30.86
N VAL A 638 -27.29 18.35 31.33
CA VAL A 638 -26.78 17.26 30.46
C VAL A 638 -27.93 16.58 29.70
N MET A 639 -29.08 16.36 30.34
CA MET A 639 -30.28 15.82 29.69
C MET A 639 -30.85 16.78 28.63
N VAL A 640 -30.82 18.09 28.88
CA VAL A 640 -31.18 19.10 27.86
C VAL A 640 -30.19 19.03 26.70
N ALA A 641 -28.88 19.13 26.95
CA ALA A 641 -27.85 19.10 25.91
C ALA A 641 -27.92 17.84 25.03
N LEU A 642 -28.15 16.67 25.65
CA LEU A 642 -28.42 15.42 24.93
C LEU A 642 -29.67 15.54 24.04
N LYS A 643 -30.84 15.86 24.61
CA LYS A 643 -32.11 15.87 23.86
C LYS A 643 -32.14 16.90 22.74
N GLU A 644 -31.58 18.08 22.96
CA GLU A 644 -31.46 19.10 21.90
C GLU A 644 -30.53 18.62 20.79
N THR A 645 -29.41 17.95 21.10
CA THR A 645 -28.47 17.46 20.09
C THR A 645 -29.07 16.32 19.26
N LEU A 646 -29.83 15.41 19.87
CA LEU A 646 -30.53 14.36 19.11
C LEU A 646 -31.61 14.95 18.20
N HIS A 647 -32.26 16.04 18.63
CA HIS A 647 -33.23 16.75 17.81
C HIS A 647 -32.57 17.48 16.63
N GLU A 648 -31.43 18.14 16.85
CA GLU A 648 -30.60 18.79 15.82
C GLU A 648 -30.15 17.77 14.75
N VAL A 649 -29.50 16.67 15.17
CA VAL A 649 -29.02 15.61 14.26
C VAL A 649 -30.16 14.97 13.46
N ALA A 650 -31.31 14.71 14.10
CA ALA A 650 -32.47 14.16 13.38
C ALA A 650 -33.13 15.18 12.44
N LEU A 651 -33.08 16.47 12.75
CA LEU A 651 -33.58 17.54 11.89
C LEU A 651 -32.69 17.74 10.66
N ASP A 652 -31.36 17.68 10.80
CA ASP A 652 -30.41 17.79 9.69
C ASP A 652 -30.50 16.59 8.73
N ALA A 653 -30.81 15.39 9.25
CA ALA A 653 -31.14 14.23 8.43
C ALA A 653 -32.48 14.40 7.68
N LEU A 654 -33.52 14.87 8.38
CA LEU A 654 -34.84 15.10 7.80
C LEU A 654 -34.84 16.21 6.74
N VAL A 655 -34.07 17.28 6.94
CA VAL A 655 -33.95 18.41 5.99
C VAL A 655 -33.09 18.05 4.79
N GLY A 656 -32.02 17.25 4.96
CA GLY A 656 -31.14 16.86 3.86
C GLY A 656 -31.63 15.68 3.02
N ASP A 657 -32.11 14.59 3.65
CA ASP A 657 -32.48 13.35 2.95
C ASP A 657 -34.00 13.10 2.89
N GLY A 658 -34.79 13.90 3.60
CA GLY A 658 -36.21 13.63 3.82
C GLY A 658 -36.49 12.47 4.79
N GLN A 659 -35.48 11.99 5.52
CA GLN A 659 -35.61 10.85 6.43
C GLN A 659 -35.75 11.28 7.90
N ASP A 660 -36.89 10.95 8.53
CA ASP A 660 -37.02 11.04 9.99
C ASP A 660 -36.29 9.86 10.65
N ILE A 661 -35.08 10.13 11.15
CA ILE A 661 -34.28 9.19 11.93
C ILE A 661 -34.50 9.34 13.45
N HIS A 662 -35.34 10.26 13.91
CA HIS A 662 -35.55 10.50 15.34
C HIS A 662 -35.99 9.25 16.11
N PRO A 663 -36.90 8.38 15.61
CA PRO A 663 -37.26 7.14 16.31
C PRO A 663 -36.07 6.19 16.51
N GLN A 664 -35.25 6.02 15.47
CA GLN A 664 -34.09 5.13 15.43
C GLN A 664 -32.98 5.66 16.36
N LEU A 665 -32.68 6.95 16.27
CA LEU A 665 -31.69 7.64 17.09
C LEU A 665 -32.09 7.60 18.58
N HIS A 666 -33.35 7.90 18.89
CA HIS A 666 -33.87 7.83 20.27
C HIS A 666 -33.81 6.39 20.83
N HIS A 667 -34.17 5.38 20.02
CA HIS A 667 -34.08 3.98 20.44
C HIS A 667 -32.63 3.49 20.65
N ALA A 668 -31.69 3.90 19.79
CA ALA A 668 -30.27 3.57 19.95
C ALA A 668 -29.71 4.17 21.26
N TRP A 669 -30.03 5.44 21.54
CA TRP A 669 -29.62 6.11 22.78
C TRP A 669 -30.31 5.53 24.02
N GLU A 670 -31.60 5.16 23.96
CA GLU A 670 -32.26 4.44 25.07
C GLU A 670 -31.58 3.09 25.35
N THR A 671 -31.20 2.36 24.30
CA THR A 671 -30.53 1.07 24.40
C THR A 671 -29.14 1.21 25.04
N TRP A 672 -28.35 2.20 24.63
CA TRP A 672 -27.05 2.49 25.24
C TRP A 672 -27.20 2.94 26.71
N LEU A 673 -28.09 3.89 26.98
CA LEU A 673 -28.35 4.41 28.33
C LEU A 673 -28.84 3.32 29.29
N THR A 674 -29.67 2.40 28.82
CA THR A 674 -30.17 1.28 29.65
C THR A 674 -29.02 0.31 30.01
N ARG A 675 -28.12 -0.02 29.08
CA ARG A 675 -26.95 -0.85 29.40
C ARG A 675 -25.99 -0.15 30.37
N TRP A 676 -25.71 1.14 30.13
CA TRP A 676 -24.83 1.97 30.98
C TRP A 676 -25.37 2.12 32.41
N GLN A 677 -26.69 2.28 32.57
CA GLN A 677 -27.37 2.30 33.88
C GLN A 677 -27.14 1.02 34.69
N ASP A 678 -27.10 -0.13 34.03
CA ASP A 678 -27.00 -1.45 34.66
C ASP A 678 -25.53 -1.86 34.99
N GLU A 679 -24.59 -0.91 34.90
CA GLU A 679 -23.13 -1.11 35.05
C GLU A 679 -22.54 -2.19 34.11
N VAL A 680 -23.27 -2.52 33.04
CA VAL A 680 -22.67 -3.13 31.86
C VAL A 680 -21.82 -2.04 31.21
N ASP A 681 -20.51 -2.22 31.23
CA ASP A 681 -19.57 -1.29 30.63
C ASP A 681 -19.64 -1.40 29.08
N VAL A 682 -20.70 -0.82 28.51
CA VAL A 682 -20.92 -0.68 27.07
C VAL A 682 -19.80 0.12 26.41
N THR A 683 -19.18 1.00 27.18
CA THR A 683 -17.94 1.68 26.80
C THR A 683 -16.81 0.66 26.62
N ALA A 684 -16.58 -0.29 27.53
CA ALA A 684 -15.54 -1.33 27.41
C ALA A 684 -15.80 -2.45 26.39
N GLU A 685 -16.98 -2.53 25.74
CA GLU A 685 -17.12 -3.28 24.48
C GLU A 685 -16.34 -2.58 23.32
N LEU A 686 -15.89 -1.33 23.50
CA LEU A 686 -15.09 -0.53 22.55
C LEU A 686 -13.82 0.12 23.16
N MET A 687 -13.79 0.39 24.47
CA MET A 687 -12.72 1.09 25.18
C MET A 687 -11.67 0.10 25.68
N PHE A 688 -10.53 0.06 24.99
CA PHE A 688 -9.36 -0.72 25.43
C PHE A 688 -8.63 -0.08 26.62
N HIS A 689 -9.32 0.11 27.75
CA HIS A 689 -8.80 0.77 28.96
C HIS A 689 -7.53 0.15 29.56
N ASN A 690 -7.15 -1.07 29.16
CA ASN A 690 -5.81 -1.63 29.39
C ASN A 690 -5.27 -2.32 28.11
N PHE A 691 -5.10 -1.55 27.02
CA PHE A 691 -4.51 -2.03 25.76
C PHE A 691 -3.12 -2.65 25.96
N LYS A 692 -2.27 -2.07 26.82
CA LYS A 692 -0.92 -2.59 27.12
C LYS A 692 -0.95 -4.00 27.73
N ASP A 693 -1.94 -4.32 28.57
CA ASP A 693 -2.04 -5.64 29.22
C ASP A 693 -2.88 -6.66 28.42
N ASN A 694 -3.60 -6.21 27.39
CA ASN A 694 -4.53 -7.05 26.61
C ASN A 694 -4.31 -7.04 25.09
N CYS A 695 -3.25 -6.39 24.59
CA CYS A 695 -2.97 -6.20 23.15
C CYS A 695 -3.22 -7.45 22.29
N SER A 696 -2.79 -8.64 22.72
CA SER A 696 -3.02 -9.91 22.00
C SER A 696 -4.50 -10.30 21.86
N LYS A 697 -5.37 -9.94 22.82
CA LYS A 697 -6.83 -10.13 22.72
C LYS A 697 -7.45 -9.10 21.78
N VAL A 698 -6.90 -7.87 21.75
CA VAL A 698 -7.34 -6.81 20.84
C VAL A 698 -7.03 -7.21 19.40
N ASP A 699 -5.79 -7.62 19.10
CA ASP A 699 -5.40 -8.14 17.78
C ASP A 699 -6.29 -9.32 17.36
N SER A 700 -6.61 -10.26 18.27
CA SER A 700 -7.53 -11.37 17.99
C SER A 700 -8.95 -10.90 17.61
N LYS A 701 -9.48 -9.88 18.28
CA LYS A 701 -10.82 -9.33 17.98
C LYS A 701 -10.83 -8.50 16.70
N MET A 702 -9.76 -7.77 16.41
CA MET A 702 -9.59 -7.12 15.11
C MET A 702 -9.50 -8.14 13.97
N GLN A 703 -8.83 -9.29 14.15
CA GLN A 703 -8.80 -10.37 13.16
C GLN A 703 -10.18 -10.99 12.92
N GLU A 704 -10.96 -11.24 13.98
CA GLU A 704 -12.35 -11.69 13.87
C GLU A 704 -13.22 -10.70 13.08
N LEU A 705 -13.10 -9.39 13.38
CA LEU A 705 -13.83 -8.34 12.67
C LEU A 705 -13.38 -8.22 11.20
N VAL A 706 -12.08 -8.22 10.92
CA VAL A 706 -11.51 -8.20 9.56
C VAL A 706 -11.99 -9.40 8.74
N ARG A 707 -12.11 -10.59 9.35
CA ARG A 707 -12.73 -11.74 8.71
C ARG A 707 -14.20 -11.49 8.36
N LEU A 708 -15.00 -11.02 9.31
CA LEU A 708 -16.44 -10.74 9.10
C LEU A 708 -16.68 -9.65 8.05
N VAL A 709 -15.80 -8.65 7.96
CA VAL A 709 -15.90 -7.54 7.01
C VAL A 709 -15.62 -8.02 5.58
N PHE A 710 -14.55 -8.80 5.39
CA PHE A 710 -14.04 -9.17 4.07
C PHE A 710 -14.38 -10.59 3.60
N SER A 711 -15.17 -11.36 4.36
CA SER A 711 -15.85 -12.55 3.84
C SER A 711 -17.25 -12.19 3.34
N ASP A 712 -17.60 -12.59 2.11
CA ASP A 712 -18.98 -12.54 1.61
C ASP A 712 -19.71 -13.87 1.90
N ALA A 713 -20.84 -13.82 2.60
CA ALA A 713 -21.77 -14.94 2.78
C ALA A 713 -23.19 -14.60 2.27
N PRO A 714 -24.04 -15.59 1.92
CA PRO A 714 -25.33 -15.31 1.26
C PRO A 714 -26.37 -14.55 2.10
N ASP A 715 -26.26 -14.59 3.43
CA ASP A 715 -27.19 -13.97 4.39
C ASP A 715 -26.53 -12.78 5.14
N ASP A 716 -25.46 -12.20 4.59
CA ASP A 716 -24.63 -11.20 5.29
C ASP A 716 -25.26 -9.81 5.44
N LEU A 717 -24.72 -9.06 6.41
CA LEU A 717 -24.88 -7.61 6.52
C LEU A 717 -24.27 -6.91 5.30
N ASP A 718 -24.87 -5.77 4.92
CA ASP A 718 -24.38 -4.89 3.87
C ASP A 718 -22.90 -4.50 4.05
N ARG A 719 -22.17 -4.36 2.93
CA ARG A 719 -20.73 -4.13 2.96
C ARG A 719 -20.34 -2.75 3.49
N ASP A 720 -21.06 -1.70 3.12
CA ASP A 720 -20.76 -0.34 3.59
C ASP A 720 -21.02 -0.25 5.12
N LEU A 721 -22.02 -1.00 5.61
CA LEU A 721 -22.25 -1.18 7.06
C LEU A 721 -21.12 -1.98 7.74
N LYS A 722 -20.65 -3.10 7.15
CA LYS A 722 -19.50 -3.86 7.67
C LYS A 722 -18.23 -2.98 7.73
N GLU A 723 -17.92 -2.25 6.67
CA GLU A 723 -16.77 -1.34 6.60
C GLU A 723 -16.89 -0.18 7.60
N THR A 724 -18.11 0.29 7.89
CA THR A 724 -18.38 1.25 8.97
C THR A 724 -17.97 0.70 10.34
N PHE A 725 -18.32 -0.55 10.68
CA PHE A 725 -17.88 -1.18 11.94
C PHE A 725 -16.36 -1.30 12.04
N LEU A 726 -15.67 -1.67 10.96
CA LEU A 726 -14.20 -1.70 10.92
C LEU A 726 -13.60 -0.31 11.09
N THR A 727 -14.16 0.69 10.42
CA THR A 727 -13.72 2.09 10.48
C THR A 727 -13.83 2.64 11.90
N VAL A 728 -14.94 2.39 12.58
CA VAL A 728 -15.13 2.76 14.00
C VAL A 728 -14.15 2.00 14.90
N ALA A 729 -14.01 0.67 14.76
CA ALA A 729 -13.08 -0.12 15.58
C ALA A 729 -11.62 0.34 15.44
N LYS A 730 -11.22 0.79 14.24
CA LYS A 730 -9.88 1.34 13.98
C LYS A 730 -9.62 2.67 14.71
N THR A 731 -10.61 3.52 14.96
CA THR A 731 -10.39 4.75 15.75
C THR A 731 -10.17 4.44 17.24
N PHE A 732 -10.87 3.44 17.79
CA PHE A 732 -10.62 2.95 19.15
C PHE A 732 -9.24 2.29 19.28
N TYR A 733 -8.84 1.46 18.31
CA TYR A 733 -7.49 0.90 18.25
C TYR A 733 -6.43 2.02 18.18
N TYR A 734 -6.61 3.02 17.30
CA TYR A 734 -5.72 4.17 17.19
C TYR A 734 -5.63 5.00 18.49
N LYS A 735 -6.77 5.34 19.12
CA LYS A 735 -6.85 6.10 20.39
C LYS A 735 -6.18 5.36 21.55
N ALA A 736 -6.09 4.02 21.48
CA ALA A 736 -5.43 3.18 22.48
C ALA A 736 -3.95 2.86 22.17
N TYR A 737 -3.55 2.90 20.90
CA TYR A 737 -2.19 2.61 20.43
C TYR A 737 -1.29 3.86 20.44
N CYS A 738 -1.79 4.99 19.92
CA CYS A 738 -1.06 6.26 19.85
C CYS A 738 -1.10 7.01 21.18
N ASP A 739 0.02 7.59 21.62
CA ASP A 739 0.03 8.46 22.80
C ASP A 739 -0.54 9.86 22.47
N PRO A 740 -1.06 10.61 23.47
CA PRO A 740 -1.69 11.92 23.24
C PRO A 740 -0.81 12.96 22.52
N LYS A 741 0.52 12.92 22.68
CA LYS A 741 1.42 13.83 21.96
C LYS A 741 1.52 13.46 20.48
N THR A 742 1.60 12.16 20.17
CA THR A 742 1.56 11.65 18.80
C THR A 742 0.21 11.99 18.14
N ILE A 743 -0.91 11.83 18.85
CA ILE A 743 -2.25 12.23 18.38
C ILE A 743 -2.29 13.74 18.07
N ASN A 744 -1.76 14.61 18.93
CA ASN A 744 -1.72 16.05 18.68
C ASN A 744 -0.87 16.45 17.45
N VAL A 745 0.23 15.74 17.18
CA VAL A 745 1.03 15.96 15.96
C VAL A 745 0.25 15.52 14.71
N HIS A 746 -0.46 14.39 14.76
CA HIS A 746 -1.32 13.95 13.67
C HIS A 746 -2.51 14.90 13.44
N ILE A 747 -3.09 15.47 14.50
CA ILE A 747 -4.15 16.50 14.40
C ILE A 747 -3.64 17.74 13.67
N SER A 748 -2.46 18.26 14.04
CA SER A 748 -1.81 19.38 13.32
C SER A 748 -1.70 19.08 11.83
N LYS A 749 -1.05 17.95 11.50
CA LYS A 749 -0.75 17.57 10.13
C LYS A 749 -1.99 17.29 9.29
N VAL A 750 -3.05 16.73 9.88
CA VAL A 750 -4.27 16.31 9.16
C VAL A 750 -5.31 17.43 9.02
N LEU A 751 -5.54 18.25 10.07
CA LEU A 751 -6.63 19.22 10.12
C LEU A 751 -6.21 20.69 9.98
N PHE A 752 -4.91 21.02 10.13
CA PHE A 752 -4.45 22.42 10.17
C PHE A 752 -3.28 22.73 9.22
N GLU A 753 -2.74 21.75 8.53
CA GLU A 753 -1.66 21.91 7.55
C GLU A 753 -2.15 21.57 6.13
N ILE A 754 -2.16 22.56 5.23
CA ILE A 754 -2.41 22.34 3.81
C ILE A 754 -1.30 21.51 3.16
N VAL A 755 -1.63 20.78 2.10
CA VAL A 755 -0.66 20.10 1.24
C VAL A 755 -0.26 21.02 0.08
N ILE A 756 1.01 20.98 -0.32
CA ILE A 756 1.65 21.85 -1.33
C ILE A 756 2.28 20.97 -2.42
#